data_AF-A0A0D6LNQ0-F1
#
_entry.id   AF-A0A0D6LNQ0-F1
#
_cell.length_a   1.000
_cell.length_b   1.000
_cell.length_c   1.000
_cell.angle_alpha   90.00
_cell.angle_beta   90.00
_cell.angle_gamma   90.00
#
_symmetry.space_group_name_H-M   'P 1'
#
loop_
_entity.id
_entity.type
_entity.pdbx_description
1 polymer ?
#
loop_
_entity_poly.entity_id
_entity_poly.type
_entity_poly.pdbx_seq_one_letter_code
_entity_poly.pdbx_strand_id
1 'polypeptide(L)'
;MSSSRDKQAKKLAEEQKKTSELEQKLRELNKGMHTAQLQVRTEKEQKTERIDKVNVLTQKIRQLEIQLADRTAKSDINSDLVKKMETDTQTLVQELNRQKQSVRFAEQLRSELNSFVIGGNLLQNAEIVRQNDELRATCKTLDEELTHVRTALEKKTSTSKQAMADLLNNYKESEKNSVERAAECEQLKAQLRSASAKVERLEKRRTELETRLEEGEARNSELMRKIHQYERSAKMALNMAGSQTPLRAGQSIVDITKATSSSGIGESISVLRTTSSTHDLSFRMSPERNVHFPDTDKPMDISSSMEITLRYLKERIEQLERDKAELTNDLMYHRDEMQKNVAKTNEAVNAMQSLERRVHDLQSENENLESRLATQRQLYVSNEETMRAKDLEHRGLKAKIMSAELHIREKDSKINQLMSQLEALRLELSQMGAEKQKLSSMAKGTEHEMRAIEHDSRRLQEERDQLARRLSELESEYKQPGYHGRDGHWDGPEPFGASRSKLNDVELELVQTKRHLEESRRQQRKDREHVEKLQSEERHWKQAAVSAKKSSEDYHKTIFEEKITHLQHNHDALVSKNDALAVEIDRLRSELRESNHRNNLLNQKLAESERNVEDAKQSRKTMTQQIVAFQKAESEWSKLEREMREELVMLRKERLVLTSEVEELKRKLVRVEVEKKELDGFRARLDREVASLKKHVEALEEEKSRTEIAVRNTLSERKAIDKSLAAMEKENTELYRNCAQLQSQIAQLERDTGNRNVTKMLKDQGELETRISKLTMEKRQLEMVIEQKEQNFAHKRKMMESQLSLLRDQLEAEKKRRLELQQRGAGSAAAPERHFSRASDLRMSRSKSIQRQKSPFRV
;
A
#
# COMPACT_ATOMS: atom_id res chain seq x y z
N MET A 1 -62.33 -33.47 67.80
CA MET A 1 -62.65 -33.03 66.41
C MET A 1 -61.68 -31.99 65.87
N SER A 2 -61.70 -30.71 66.32
CA SER A 2 -61.01 -29.59 65.63
C SER A 2 -59.58 -29.87 65.18
N SER A 3 -58.69 -30.29 66.09
CA SER A 3 -57.25 -30.51 65.81
C SER A 3 -56.96 -31.49 64.66
N SER A 4 -57.89 -32.39 64.31
CA SER A 4 -57.73 -33.27 63.14
C SER A 4 -57.89 -32.51 61.82
N ARG A 5 -58.86 -31.58 61.75
CA ARG A 5 -59.09 -30.73 60.58
C ARG A 5 -57.91 -29.79 60.35
N ASP A 6 -57.34 -29.19 61.40
CA ASP A 6 -56.16 -28.32 61.28
C ASP A 6 -54.93 -29.09 60.74
N LYS A 7 -54.74 -30.35 61.17
CA LYS A 7 -53.65 -31.21 60.66
C LYS A 7 -53.88 -31.63 59.21
N GLN A 8 -55.12 -31.89 58.79
CA GLN A 8 -55.43 -32.14 57.38
C GLN A 8 -55.26 -30.87 56.53
N ALA A 9 -55.70 -29.70 57.01
CA ALA A 9 -55.55 -28.42 56.32
C ALA A 9 -54.07 -28.05 56.13
N LYS A 10 -53.21 -28.22 57.15
CA LYS A 10 -51.76 -28.04 57.01
C LYS A 10 -51.14 -29.00 55.98
N LYS A 11 -51.50 -30.29 56.01
CA LYS A 11 -51.03 -31.24 54.99
C LYS A 11 -51.45 -30.84 53.58
N LEU A 12 -52.70 -30.41 53.39
CA LEU A 12 -53.21 -29.98 52.09
C LEU A 12 -52.46 -28.73 51.59
N ALA A 13 -52.17 -27.77 52.46
CA ALA A 13 -51.38 -26.59 52.13
C ALA A 13 -49.91 -26.93 51.82
N GLU A 14 -49.30 -27.88 52.53
CA GLU A 14 -47.95 -28.38 52.23
C GLU A 14 -47.88 -29.13 50.89
N GLU A 15 -48.92 -29.89 50.53
CA GLU A 15 -49.02 -30.54 49.22
C GLU A 15 -49.27 -29.52 48.09
N GLN A 16 -50.16 -28.53 48.28
CA GLN A 16 -50.35 -27.42 47.33
C GLN A 16 -49.07 -26.60 47.13
N LYS A 17 -48.29 -26.37 48.19
CA LYS A 17 -46.97 -25.72 48.07
C LYS A 17 -46.02 -26.58 47.23
N LYS A 18 -45.93 -27.89 47.51
CA LYS A 18 -45.09 -28.82 46.73
C LYS A 18 -45.51 -28.94 45.27
N THR A 19 -46.79 -28.97 44.94
CA THR A 19 -47.22 -28.97 43.53
C THR A 19 -46.89 -27.64 42.85
N SER A 20 -47.07 -26.49 43.52
CA SER A 20 -46.67 -25.19 42.93
C SER A 20 -45.16 -25.10 42.66
N GLU A 21 -44.32 -25.63 43.56
CA GLU A 21 -42.86 -25.71 43.38
C GLU A 21 -42.47 -26.68 42.25
N LEU A 22 -43.18 -27.79 42.10
CA LEU A 22 -42.96 -28.75 41.01
C LEU A 22 -43.40 -28.18 39.66
N GLU A 23 -44.54 -27.48 39.58
CA GLU A 23 -44.95 -26.77 38.37
C GLU A 23 -43.98 -25.65 38.00
N GLN A 24 -43.46 -24.90 38.98
CA GLN A 24 -42.44 -23.87 38.72
C GLN A 24 -41.17 -24.51 38.11
N LYS A 25 -40.67 -25.58 38.73
CA LYS A 25 -39.53 -26.34 38.20
C LYS A 25 -39.82 -26.89 36.79
N LEU A 26 -41.03 -27.39 36.51
CA LEU A 26 -41.44 -27.82 35.18
C LEU A 26 -41.44 -26.66 34.16
N ARG A 27 -41.93 -25.47 34.55
CA ARG A 27 -41.91 -24.26 33.71
C ARG A 27 -40.47 -23.79 33.43
N GLU A 28 -39.57 -23.86 34.40
CA GLU A 28 -38.15 -23.52 34.25
C GLU A 28 -37.41 -24.54 33.38
N LEU A 29 -37.67 -25.84 33.55
CA LEU A 29 -37.06 -26.92 32.78
C LEU A 29 -37.53 -26.91 31.32
N ASN A 30 -38.82 -26.61 31.07
CA ASN A 30 -39.34 -26.35 29.72
C ASN A 30 -38.70 -25.13 29.06
N LYS A 31 -38.48 -24.02 29.79
CA LYS A 31 -37.74 -22.86 29.27
C LYS A 31 -36.31 -23.27 28.88
N GLY A 32 -35.58 -23.97 29.77
CA GLY A 32 -34.23 -24.45 29.48
C GLY A 32 -34.15 -25.36 28.25
N MET A 33 -35.10 -26.31 28.13
CA MET A 33 -35.22 -27.17 26.96
C MET A 33 -35.48 -26.38 25.67
N HIS A 34 -36.33 -25.36 25.70
CA HIS A 34 -36.64 -24.56 24.52
C HIS A 34 -35.46 -23.67 24.09
N THR A 35 -34.71 -23.10 25.05
CA THR A 35 -33.46 -22.37 24.77
C THR A 35 -32.41 -23.29 24.15
N ALA A 36 -32.25 -24.52 24.66
CA ALA A 36 -31.34 -25.51 24.09
C ALA A 36 -31.76 -25.95 22.66
N GLN A 37 -33.07 -26.11 22.41
CA GLN A 37 -33.58 -26.36 21.05
C GLN A 37 -33.29 -25.21 20.08
N LEU A 38 -33.34 -23.96 20.56
CA LEU A 38 -32.97 -22.78 19.78
C LEU A 38 -31.47 -22.78 19.44
N GLN A 39 -30.61 -23.04 20.43
CA GLN A 39 -29.16 -23.15 20.22
C GLN A 39 -28.82 -24.24 19.19
N VAL A 40 -29.40 -25.44 19.32
CA VAL A 40 -29.19 -26.55 18.37
C VAL A 40 -29.69 -26.23 16.94
N ARG A 41 -30.68 -25.34 16.77
CA ARG A 41 -31.04 -24.81 15.44
C ARG A 41 -29.96 -23.87 14.91
N THR A 42 -29.55 -22.87 15.69
CA THR A 42 -28.52 -21.90 15.26
C THR A 42 -27.16 -22.57 14.96
N GLU A 43 -26.78 -23.62 15.70
CA GLU A 43 -25.58 -24.41 15.41
C GLU A 43 -25.71 -25.22 14.10
N LYS A 44 -26.90 -25.76 13.80
CA LYS A 44 -27.15 -26.43 12.50
C LYS A 44 -27.07 -25.44 11.34
N GLU A 45 -27.67 -24.26 11.49
CA GLU A 45 -27.67 -23.19 10.48
C GLU A 45 -26.24 -22.69 10.21
N GLN A 46 -25.45 -22.43 11.26
CA GLN A 46 -24.02 -22.14 11.12
C GLN A 46 -23.23 -23.30 10.50
N LYS A 47 -23.59 -24.55 10.79
CA LYS A 47 -22.91 -25.72 10.19
C LYS A 47 -23.20 -25.84 8.70
N THR A 48 -24.43 -25.60 8.24
CA THR A 48 -24.75 -25.53 6.81
C THR A 48 -24.01 -24.39 6.13
N GLU A 49 -24.02 -23.20 6.72
CA GLU A 49 -23.34 -22.03 6.14
C GLU A 49 -21.81 -22.23 6.03
N ARG A 50 -21.18 -22.96 6.97
CA ARG A 50 -19.78 -23.39 6.88
C ARG A 50 -19.55 -24.42 5.77
N ILE A 51 -20.47 -25.36 5.56
CA ILE A 51 -20.41 -26.34 4.46
C ILE A 51 -20.49 -25.63 3.10
N ASP A 52 -21.39 -24.67 2.94
CA ASP A 52 -21.53 -23.90 1.70
C ASP A 52 -20.28 -23.04 1.41
N LYS A 53 -19.70 -22.42 2.44
CA LYS A 53 -18.42 -21.72 2.34
C LYS A 53 -17.27 -22.65 1.91
N VAL A 54 -17.23 -23.89 2.42
CA VAL A 54 -16.27 -24.92 1.97
C VAL A 54 -16.51 -25.30 0.51
N ASN A 55 -17.76 -25.53 0.10
CA ASN A 55 -18.11 -25.87 -1.29
C ASN A 55 -17.66 -24.78 -2.28
N VAL A 56 -17.91 -23.50 -1.96
CA VAL A 56 -17.47 -22.36 -2.78
C VAL A 56 -15.95 -22.26 -2.86
N LEU A 57 -15.23 -22.49 -1.74
CA LEU A 57 -13.77 -22.53 -1.74
C LEU A 57 -13.22 -23.68 -2.58
N THR A 58 -13.78 -24.89 -2.48
CA THR A 58 -13.41 -26.05 -3.29
C THR A 58 -13.62 -25.79 -4.79
N GLN A 59 -14.73 -25.15 -5.17
CA GLN A 59 -14.99 -24.78 -6.56
C GLN A 59 -14.01 -23.72 -7.08
N LYS A 60 -13.59 -22.79 -6.22
CA LYS A 60 -12.59 -21.75 -6.55
C LYS A 60 -11.17 -22.31 -6.66
N ILE A 61 -10.79 -23.27 -5.82
CA ILE A 61 -9.54 -24.05 -5.95
C ILE A 61 -9.52 -24.74 -7.32
N ARG A 62 -10.61 -25.43 -7.68
CA ARG A 62 -10.72 -26.14 -8.97
C ARG A 62 -10.62 -25.22 -10.19
N GLN A 63 -11.09 -23.97 -10.10
CA GLN A 63 -10.84 -22.96 -11.15
C GLN A 63 -9.36 -22.54 -11.23
N LEU A 64 -8.67 -22.39 -10.09
CA LEU A 64 -7.25 -22.05 -10.06
C LEU A 64 -6.36 -23.18 -10.57
N GLU A 65 -6.70 -24.44 -10.29
CA GLU A 65 -6.05 -25.62 -10.85
C GLU A 65 -6.13 -25.64 -12.38
N ILE A 66 -7.31 -25.38 -12.95
CA ILE A 66 -7.50 -25.26 -14.40
C ILE A 66 -6.65 -24.11 -14.97
N GLN A 67 -6.67 -22.93 -14.35
CA GLN A 67 -5.86 -21.78 -14.79
C GLN A 67 -4.35 -22.01 -14.69
N LEU A 68 -3.90 -22.85 -13.76
CA LEU A 68 -2.49 -23.25 -13.64
C LEU A 68 -2.10 -24.22 -14.75
N ALA A 69 -2.91 -25.26 -15.01
CA ALA A 69 -2.68 -26.21 -16.11
C ALA A 69 -2.60 -25.50 -17.47
N ASP A 70 -3.50 -24.54 -17.69
CA ASP A 70 -3.59 -23.71 -18.89
C ASP A 70 -2.36 -22.78 -19.06
N ARG A 71 -1.72 -22.37 -17.96
CA ARG A 71 -0.46 -21.61 -17.96
C ARG A 71 0.76 -22.48 -18.22
N THR A 72 0.83 -23.69 -17.67
CA THR A 72 1.92 -24.64 -18.00
C THR A 72 1.91 -24.99 -19.48
N ALA A 73 0.76 -25.36 -20.06
CA ALA A 73 0.66 -25.67 -21.49
C ALA A 73 1.14 -24.50 -22.40
N LYS A 74 0.83 -23.25 -22.01
CA LYS A 74 1.33 -22.05 -22.73
C LYS A 74 2.83 -21.80 -22.53
N SER A 75 3.39 -22.18 -21.38
CA SER A 75 4.82 -22.16 -21.12
C SER A 75 5.57 -23.21 -21.96
N ASP A 76 5.01 -24.41 -22.10
CA ASP A 76 5.60 -25.50 -22.86
C ASP A 76 5.63 -25.19 -24.37
N ILE A 77 4.52 -24.65 -24.91
CA ILE A 77 4.45 -24.16 -26.30
C ILE A 77 5.50 -23.07 -26.57
N ASN A 78 5.71 -22.14 -25.63
CA ASN A 78 6.76 -21.13 -25.74
C ASN A 78 8.17 -21.73 -25.66
N SER A 79 8.37 -22.76 -24.83
CA SER A 79 9.64 -23.49 -24.72
C SER A 79 10.00 -24.19 -26.03
N ASP A 80 9.04 -24.85 -26.68
CA ASP A 80 9.24 -25.53 -27.96
C ASP A 80 9.43 -24.55 -29.12
N LEU A 81 8.79 -23.37 -29.08
CA LEU A 81 9.05 -22.30 -30.03
C LEU A 81 10.50 -21.75 -29.91
N VAL A 82 11.01 -21.57 -28.68
CA VAL A 82 12.40 -21.16 -28.45
C VAL A 82 13.38 -22.22 -28.96
N LYS A 83 13.18 -23.51 -28.61
CA LYS A 83 14.01 -24.61 -29.14
C LYS A 83 14.03 -24.63 -30.67
N LYS A 84 12.87 -24.39 -31.31
CA LYS A 84 12.79 -24.31 -32.77
C LYS A 84 13.62 -23.14 -33.33
N MET A 85 13.52 -21.96 -32.73
CA MET A 85 14.34 -20.81 -33.13
C MET A 85 15.84 -21.08 -32.94
N GLU A 86 16.23 -21.80 -31.90
CA GLU A 86 17.61 -22.25 -31.69
C GLU A 86 18.06 -23.24 -32.77
N THR A 87 17.25 -24.23 -33.14
CA THR A 87 17.58 -25.18 -34.23
C THR A 87 17.63 -24.50 -35.60
N ASP A 88 16.71 -23.57 -35.88
CA ASP A 88 16.69 -22.81 -37.13
C ASP A 88 17.96 -21.92 -37.24
N THR A 89 18.37 -21.30 -36.12
CA THR A 89 19.60 -20.50 -36.02
C THR A 89 20.86 -21.36 -36.19
N GLN A 90 20.94 -22.53 -35.55
CA GLN A 90 22.06 -23.47 -35.72
C GLN A 90 22.17 -23.97 -37.17
N THR A 91 21.04 -24.23 -37.82
CA THR A 91 20.98 -24.66 -39.23
C THR A 91 21.51 -23.56 -40.16
N LEU A 92 21.12 -22.30 -39.95
CA LEU A 92 21.66 -21.13 -40.66
C LEU A 92 23.18 -20.98 -40.49
N VAL A 93 23.70 -21.19 -39.28
CA VAL A 93 25.15 -21.12 -39.01
C VAL A 93 25.91 -22.27 -39.69
N GLN A 94 25.34 -23.47 -39.76
CA GLN A 94 25.93 -24.60 -40.49
C GLN A 94 25.97 -24.33 -42.00
N GLU A 95 24.87 -23.85 -42.59
CA GLU A 95 24.79 -23.57 -44.02
C GLU A 95 25.71 -22.41 -44.44
N LEU A 96 25.83 -21.36 -43.62
CA LEU A 96 26.78 -20.27 -43.82
C LEU A 96 28.24 -20.77 -43.83
N ASN A 97 28.58 -21.75 -42.97
CA ASN A 97 29.91 -22.36 -42.96
C ASN A 97 30.13 -23.29 -44.17
N ARG A 98 29.09 -23.99 -44.63
CA ARG A 98 29.12 -24.79 -45.86
C ARG A 98 29.37 -23.92 -47.10
N GLN A 99 28.70 -22.77 -47.20
CA GLN A 99 28.94 -21.79 -48.27
C GLN A 99 30.37 -21.23 -48.23
N LYS A 100 30.91 -20.89 -47.05
CA LYS A 100 32.31 -20.44 -46.90
C LYS A 100 33.35 -21.48 -47.35
N GLN A 101 33.05 -22.77 -47.24
CA GLN A 101 33.89 -23.84 -47.80
C GLN A 101 33.76 -23.91 -49.33
N SER A 102 32.54 -23.77 -49.87
CA SER A 102 32.29 -23.78 -51.32
C SER A 102 32.98 -22.63 -52.06
N VAL A 103 33.01 -21.42 -51.51
CA VAL A 103 33.68 -20.26 -52.14
C VAL A 103 35.19 -20.50 -52.31
N ARG A 104 35.86 -21.02 -51.27
CA ARG A 104 37.30 -21.34 -51.32
C ARG A 104 37.65 -22.37 -52.39
N PHE A 105 36.75 -23.30 -52.68
CA PHE A 105 36.93 -24.29 -53.74
C PHE A 105 36.74 -23.69 -55.14
N ALA A 106 35.79 -22.75 -55.29
CA ALA A 106 35.55 -22.03 -56.54
C ALA A 106 36.69 -21.06 -56.92
N GLU A 107 37.32 -20.42 -55.94
CA GLU A 107 38.48 -19.54 -56.16
C GLU A 107 39.69 -20.30 -56.74
N GLN A 108 39.91 -21.55 -56.32
CA GLN A 108 41.02 -22.37 -56.77
C GLN A 108 40.89 -22.80 -58.25
N LEU A 109 39.69 -23.16 -58.70
CA LEU A 109 39.40 -23.49 -60.11
C LEU A 109 39.45 -22.29 -61.06
N ARG A 110 39.32 -21.07 -60.53
CA ARG A 110 39.30 -19.83 -61.34
C ARG A 110 40.66 -19.46 -61.94
N SER A 111 41.74 -20.14 -61.55
CA SER A 111 43.10 -19.88 -62.03
C SER A 111 43.42 -20.50 -63.40
N GLU A 112 42.72 -21.55 -63.83
CA GLU A 112 43.12 -22.36 -65.00
C GLU A 112 42.32 -22.02 -66.27
N LEU A 113 41.08 -21.55 -66.16
CA LEU A 113 40.14 -21.42 -67.29
C LEU A 113 40.26 -20.09 -68.07
N ASN A 114 41.45 -19.49 -68.15
CA ASN A 114 41.66 -18.16 -68.74
C ASN A 114 42.00 -18.20 -70.25
N SER A 115 41.56 -19.25 -70.97
CA SER A 115 42.03 -19.59 -72.33
C SER A 115 40.93 -19.78 -73.39
N PHE A 116 39.63 -19.59 -73.06
CA PHE A 116 38.52 -19.85 -74.01
C PHE A 116 37.49 -18.70 -74.10
N VAL A 117 37.98 -17.50 -74.45
CA VAL A 117 37.25 -16.22 -74.37
C VAL A 117 35.99 -16.12 -75.26
N ILE A 118 35.88 -16.91 -76.34
CA ILE A 118 34.85 -16.70 -77.38
C ILE A 118 33.43 -17.10 -76.92
N GLY A 119 33.28 -17.92 -75.88
CA GLY A 119 31.97 -18.24 -75.28
C GLY A 119 31.39 -17.16 -74.35
N GLY A 120 32.20 -16.17 -73.93
CA GLY A 120 31.86 -15.29 -72.81
C GLY A 120 30.63 -14.40 -73.02
N ASN A 121 30.45 -13.85 -74.23
CA ASN A 121 29.52 -12.74 -74.46
C ASN A 121 28.02 -13.09 -74.34
N LEU A 122 27.65 -14.38 -74.43
CA LEU A 122 26.27 -14.83 -74.18
C LEU A 122 26.02 -15.10 -72.68
N LEU A 123 26.98 -15.75 -71.99
CA LEU A 123 26.90 -15.97 -70.55
C LEU A 123 26.98 -14.67 -69.76
N GLN A 124 27.77 -13.69 -70.21
CA GLN A 124 27.86 -12.38 -69.57
C GLN A 124 26.54 -11.62 -69.63
N ASN A 125 25.79 -11.68 -70.74
CA ASN A 125 24.46 -11.08 -70.82
C ASN A 125 23.45 -11.81 -69.93
N ALA A 126 23.47 -13.15 -69.87
CA ALA A 126 22.62 -13.92 -68.97
C ALA A 126 22.90 -13.59 -67.49
N GLU A 127 24.18 -13.47 -67.11
CA GLU A 127 24.60 -13.12 -65.76
C GLU A 127 24.27 -11.65 -65.41
N ILE A 128 24.40 -10.71 -66.35
CA ILE A 128 23.97 -9.31 -66.15
C ILE A 128 22.44 -9.23 -65.95
N VAL A 129 21.64 -10.02 -66.67
CA VAL A 129 20.19 -10.11 -66.43
C VAL A 129 19.91 -10.69 -65.05
N ARG A 130 20.56 -11.81 -64.70
CA ARG A 130 20.45 -12.47 -63.39
C ARG A 130 20.77 -11.49 -62.24
N GLN A 131 21.85 -10.73 -62.36
CA GLN A 131 22.25 -9.70 -61.39
C GLN A 131 21.27 -8.51 -61.35
N ASN A 132 20.70 -8.09 -62.48
CA ASN A 132 19.66 -7.04 -62.49
C ASN A 132 18.38 -7.50 -61.80
N ASP A 133 17.98 -8.76 -61.95
CA ASP A 133 16.80 -9.30 -61.29
C ASP A 133 17.05 -9.61 -59.80
N GLU A 134 18.28 -9.98 -59.40
CA GLU A 134 18.70 -10.00 -57.99
C GLU A 134 18.71 -8.60 -57.36
N LEU A 135 19.18 -7.58 -58.10
CA LEU A 135 19.12 -6.17 -57.66
C LEU A 135 17.68 -5.65 -57.56
N ARG A 136 16.78 -6.04 -58.48
CA ARG A 136 15.34 -5.73 -58.38
C ARG A 136 14.69 -6.43 -57.20
N ALA A 137 15.01 -7.71 -56.96
CA ALA A 137 14.49 -8.46 -55.83
C ALA A 137 14.93 -7.84 -54.50
N THR A 138 16.21 -7.49 -54.36
CA THR A 138 16.75 -6.85 -53.15
C THR A 138 16.26 -5.42 -52.95
N CYS A 139 16.10 -4.62 -54.01
CA CYS A 139 15.41 -3.32 -53.91
C CYS A 139 13.95 -3.48 -53.45
N LYS A 140 13.22 -4.48 -53.97
CA LYS A 140 11.84 -4.76 -53.56
C LYS A 140 11.73 -5.20 -52.10
N THR A 141 12.63 -6.05 -51.62
CA THR A 141 12.65 -6.41 -50.19
C THR A 141 13.04 -5.22 -49.31
N LEU A 142 13.94 -4.34 -49.76
CA LEU A 142 14.29 -3.11 -49.03
C LEU A 142 13.13 -2.10 -48.97
N ASP A 143 12.29 -1.99 -50.01
CA ASP A 143 11.05 -1.19 -49.96
C ASP A 143 9.98 -1.82 -49.04
N GLU A 144 9.87 -3.16 -49.02
CA GLU A 144 9.00 -3.90 -48.10
C GLU A 144 9.46 -3.75 -46.64
N GLU A 145 10.77 -3.78 -46.38
CA GLU A 145 11.36 -3.47 -45.07
C GLU A 145 11.17 -2.00 -44.69
N LEU A 146 11.39 -1.05 -45.60
CA LEU A 146 11.17 0.38 -45.35
C LEU A 146 9.71 0.71 -45.04
N THR A 147 8.75 0.07 -45.71
CA THR A 147 7.32 0.24 -45.42
C THR A 147 6.93 -0.43 -44.11
N HIS A 148 7.52 -1.59 -43.77
CA HIS A 148 7.34 -2.21 -42.45
C HIS A 148 7.92 -1.34 -41.31
N VAL A 149 9.13 -0.79 -41.48
CA VAL A 149 9.76 0.12 -40.51
C VAL A 149 8.97 1.41 -40.36
N ARG A 150 8.47 2.01 -41.45
CA ARG A 150 7.61 3.21 -41.41
C ARG A 150 6.32 2.95 -40.63
N THR A 151 5.60 1.87 -40.94
CA THR A 151 4.34 1.54 -40.25
C THR A 151 4.56 1.15 -38.78
N ALA A 152 5.66 0.48 -38.46
CA ALA A 152 6.07 0.22 -37.08
C ALA A 152 6.43 1.51 -36.30
N LEU A 153 7.15 2.44 -36.94
CA LEU A 153 7.49 3.74 -36.35
C LEU A 153 6.25 4.62 -36.13
N GLU A 154 5.30 4.61 -37.08
CA GLU A 154 4.03 5.34 -36.98
C GLU A 154 3.15 4.76 -35.87
N LYS A 155 3.05 3.42 -35.77
CA LYS A 155 2.37 2.73 -34.65
C LYS A 155 3.03 2.99 -33.30
N LYS A 156 4.37 3.10 -33.24
CA LYS A 156 5.11 3.51 -32.04
C LYS A 156 4.87 4.98 -31.69
N THR A 157 4.68 5.83 -32.70
CA THR A 157 4.38 7.26 -32.54
C THR A 157 2.94 7.47 -32.05
N SER A 158 1.95 6.73 -32.57
CA SER A 158 0.56 6.83 -32.11
C SER A 158 0.37 6.29 -30.69
N THR A 159 0.96 5.14 -30.37
CA THR A 159 0.95 4.61 -28.99
C THR A 159 1.69 5.51 -28.00
N SER A 160 2.80 6.13 -28.39
CA SER A 160 3.48 7.14 -27.56
C SER A 160 2.62 8.40 -27.34
N LYS A 161 1.96 8.91 -28.39
CA LYS A 161 1.00 10.03 -28.29
C LYS A 161 -0.17 9.69 -27.36
N GLN A 162 -0.74 8.49 -27.46
CA GLN A 162 -1.82 8.05 -26.58
C GLN A 162 -1.35 7.99 -25.11
N ALA A 163 -0.21 7.34 -24.83
CA ALA A 163 0.33 7.26 -23.48
C ALA A 163 0.62 8.66 -22.87
N MET A 164 1.09 9.62 -23.67
CA MET A 164 1.25 11.01 -23.22
C MET A 164 -0.09 11.71 -22.94
N ALA A 165 -1.13 11.45 -23.74
CA ALA A 165 -2.48 11.98 -23.50
C ALA A 165 -3.10 11.38 -22.23
N ASP A 166 -2.94 10.07 -22.01
CA ASP A 166 -3.43 9.36 -20.83
C ASP A 166 -2.73 9.87 -19.56
N LEU A 167 -1.40 10.03 -19.58
CA LEU A 167 -0.64 10.64 -18.48
C LEU A 167 -1.09 12.07 -18.17
N LEU A 168 -1.38 12.88 -19.21
CA LEU A 168 -1.80 14.27 -19.05
C LEU A 168 -3.25 14.39 -18.55
N ASN A 169 -4.13 13.43 -18.88
CA ASN A 169 -5.46 13.31 -18.28
C ASN A 169 -5.37 12.84 -16.82
N ASN A 170 -4.58 11.80 -16.53
CA ASN A 170 -4.34 11.32 -15.16
C ASN A 170 -3.76 12.43 -14.26
N TYR A 171 -2.89 13.30 -14.80
CA TYR A 171 -2.38 14.47 -14.08
C TYR A 171 -3.50 15.47 -13.76
N LYS A 172 -4.32 15.85 -14.74
CA LYS A 172 -5.46 16.77 -14.53
C LYS A 172 -6.50 16.21 -13.55
N GLU A 173 -6.76 14.91 -13.58
CA GLU A 173 -7.68 14.26 -12.64
C GLU A 173 -7.09 14.22 -11.22
N SER A 174 -5.78 13.92 -11.10
CA SER A 174 -5.06 14.02 -9.83
C SER A 174 -5.05 15.46 -9.27
N GLU A 175 -4.85 16.46 -10.11
CA GLU A 175 -4.89 17.88 -9.77
C GLU A 175 -6.29 18.30 -9.30
N LYS A 176 -7.35 17.93 -10.04
CA LYS A 176 -8.75 18.14 -9.63
C LYS A 176 -9.06 17.48 -8.28
N ASN A 177 -8.70 16.22 -8.11
CA ASN A 177 -8.89 15.46 -6.87
C ASN A 177 -8.08 16.06 -5.70
N SER A 178 -6.95 16.71 -5.97
CA SER A 178 -6.15 17.45 -4.97
C SER A 178 -6.85 18.74 -4.54
N VAL A 179 -7.39 19.51 -5.49
CA VAL A 179 -8.16 20.74 -5.22
C VAL A 179 -9.45 20.43 -4.45
N GLU A 180 -10.16 19.36 -4.81
CA GLU A 180 -11.38 18.92 -4.10
C GLU A 180 -11.08 18.54 -2.64
N ARG A 181 -10.03 17.75 -2.39
CA ARG A 181 -9.57 17.44 -1.03
C ARG A 181 -9.09 18.66 -0.25
N ALA A 182 -8.50 19.65 -0.91
CA ALA A 182 -8.10 20.91 -0.28
C ALA A 182 -9.33 21.73 0.18
N ALA A 183 -10.39 21.75 -0.64
CA ALA A 183 -11.66 22.38 -0.30
C ALA A 183 -12.38 21.65 0.85
N GLU A 184 -12.45 20.32 0.83
CA GLU A 184 -12.95 19.49 1.94
C GLU A 184 -12.16 19.78 3.24
N CYS A 185 -10.83 19.91 3.15
CA CYS A 185 -9.97 20.20 4.29
C CYS A 185 -10.24 21.59 4.90
N GLU A 186 -10.46 22.64 4.10
CA GLU A 186 -10.90 23.94 4.63
C GLU A 186 -12.33 23.89 5.20
N GLN A 187 -13.24 23.13 4.58
CA GLN A 187 -14.59 22.94 5.12
C GLN A 187 -14.56 22.27 6.51
N LEU A 188 -13.75 21.23 6.67
CA LEU A 188 -13.54 20.56 7.96
C LEU A 188 -12.86 21.47 8.98
N LYS A 189 -11.89 22.30 8.59
CA LYS A 189 -11.31 23.34 9.48
C LYS A 189 -12.36 24.37 9.90
N ALA A 190 -13.25 24.79 9.01
CA ALA A 190 -14.32 25.73 9.33
C ALA A 190 -15.35 25.12 10.30
N GLN A 191 -15.72 23.85 10.10
CA GLN A 191 -16.55 23.10 11.04
C GLN A 191 -15.86 22.95 12.41
N LEU A 192 -14.57 22.62 12.44
CA LEU A 192 -13.79 22.50 13.67
C LEU A 192 -13.72 23.84 14.44
N ARG A 193 -13.45 24.96 13.77
CA ARG A 193 -13.49 26.31 14.38
C ARG A 193 -14.87 26.60 15.00
N SER A 194 -15.95 26.25 14.31
CA SER A 194 -17.32 26.41 14.81
C SER A 194 -17.62 25.51 16.01
N ALA A 195 -17.11 24.28 16.02
CA ALA A 195 -17.21 23.37 17.15
C ALA A 195 -16.42 23.87 18.37
N SER A 196 -15.17 24.30 18.20
CA SER A 196 -14.36 24.90 19.28
C SER A 196 -15.03 26.14 19.88
N ALA A 197 -15.55 27.05 19.06
CA ALA A 197 -16.28 28.24 19.53
C ALA A 197 -17.61 27.89 20.23
N LYS A 198 -18.17 26.68 20.01
CA LYS A 198 -19.32 26.17 20.77
C LYS A 198 -18.89 25.54 22.10
N VAL A 199 -17.75 24.84 22.14
CA VAL A 199 -17.16 24.30 23.37
C VAL A 199 -16.78 25.43 24.33
N GLU A 200 -16.06 26.44 23.86
CA GLU A 200 -15.64 27.61 24.65
C GLU A 200 -16.85 28.32 25.33
N ARG A 201 -17.97 28.45 24.61
CA ARG A 201 -19.23 29.00 25.17
C ARG A 201 -19.86 28.09 26.23
N LEU A 202 -19.75 26.78 26.07
CA LEU A 202 -20.24 25.80 27.05
C LEU A 202 -19.34 25.75 28.28
N GLU A 203 -18.02 25.84 28.12
CA GLU A 203 -17.05 25.93 29.22
C GLU A 203 -17.24 27.21 30.02
N LYS A 204 -17.41 28.37 29.37
CA LYS A 204 -17.76 29.62 30.07
C LYS A 204 -19.08 29.50 30.82
N ARG A 205 -20.10 28.89 30.20
CA ARG A 205 -21.38 28.64 30.89
C ARG A 205 -21.25 27.63 32.04
N ARG A 206 -20.28 26.71 31.98
CA ARG A 206 -19.95 25.78 33.07
C ARG A 206 -19.36 26.55 34.26
N THR A 207 -18.37 27.41 34.03
CA THR A 207 -17.75 28.21 35.10
C THR A 207 -18.71 29.25 35.69
N GLU A 208 -19.60 29.85 34.87
CA GLU A 208 -20.72 30.70 35.33
C GLU A 208 -21.77 29.93 36.17
N LEU A 209 -21.82 28.60 36.11
CA LEU A 209 -22.67 27.75 36.96
C LEU A 209 -21.91 27.22 38.20
N GLU A 210 -20.64 26.89 38.06
CA GLU A 210 -19.75 26.48 39.16
C GLU A 210 -19.63 27.59 40.20
N THR A 211 -19.30 28.82 39.78
CA THR A 211 -19.26 29.99 40.68
C THR A 211 -20.60 30.29 41.37
N ARG A 212 -21.74 30.07 40.68
CA ARG A 212 -23.07 30.21 41.27
C ARG A 212 -23.43 29.10 42.25
N LEU A 213 -22.85 27.91 42.11
CA LEU A 213 -22.95 26.83 43.10
C LEU A 213 -22.13 27.16 44.34
N GLU A 214 -20.88 27.61 44.18
CA GLU A 214 -20.01 28.07 45.26
C GLU A 214 -20.66 29.20 46.08
N GLU A 215 -21.26 30.21 45.42
CA GLU A 215 -22.05 31.24 46.12
C GLU A 215 -23.24 30.65 46.91
N GLY A 216 -23.90 29.61 46.36
CA GLY A 216 -25.02 28.92 47.00
C GLY A 216 -24.58 28.16 48.25
N GLU A 217 -23.47 27.44 48.16
CA GLU A 217 -22.85 26.70 49.27
C GLU A 217 -22.32 27.63 50.36
N ALA A 218 -21.75 28.79 49.98
CA ALA A 218 -21.33 29.83 50.92
C ALA A 218 -22.51 30.43 51.68
N ARG A 219 -23.61 30.76 50.98
CA ARG A 219 -24.88 31.23 51.59
C ARG A 219 -25.48 30.17 52.52
N ASN A 220 -25.52 28.91 52.10
CA ASN A 220 -26.02 27.80 52.91
C ASN A 220 -25.14 27.60 54.17
N SER A 221 -23.82 27.67 54.04
CA SER A 221 -22.86 27.62 55.14
C SER A 221 -23.00 28.79 56.11
N GLU A 222 -23.51 29.95 55.68
CA GLU A 222 -23.89 31.05 56.57
C GLU A 222 -25.21 30.82 57.29
N LEU A 223 -26.23 30.33 56.59
CA LEU A 223 -27.51 29.95 57.20
C LEU A 223 -27.31 28.87 58.26
N MET A 224 -26.51 27.84 57.98
CA MET A 224 -26.14 26.80 58.95
C MET A 224 -25.39 27.38 60.16
N ARG A 225 -24.48 28.35 59.97
CA ARG A 225 -23.84 29.06 61.10
C ARG A 225 -24.85 29.82 61.96
N LYS A 226 -25.83 30.50 61.35
CA LYS A 226 -26.91 31.21 62.05
C LYS A 226 -27.84 30.24 62.80
N ILE A 227 -28.21 29.11 62.21
CA ILE A 227 -28.97 28.03 62.89
C ILE A 227 -28.20 27.55 64.13
N HIS A 228 -26.92 27.21 64.00
CA HIS A 228 -26.08 26.80 65.15
C HIS A 228 -25.90 27.92 66.20
N GLN A 229 -26.05 29.20 65.83
CA GLN A 229 -26.04 30.32 66.77
C GLN A 229 -27.36 30.43 67.54
N TYR A 230 -28.50 30.34 66.85
CA TYR A 230 -29.82 30.32 67.47
C TYR A 230 -30.02 29.09 68.36
N GLU A 231 -29.58 27.91 67.93
CA GLU A 231 -29.58 26.70 68.78
C GLU A 231 -28.78 26.89 70.07
N ARG A 232 -27.59 27.49 69.99
CA ARG A 232 -26.76 27.75 71.19
C ARG A 232 -27.43 28.77 72.10
N SER A 233 -28.05 29.81 71.54
CA SER A 233 -28.82 30.79 72.31
C SER A 233 -30.03 30.15 73.00
N ALA A 234 -30.79 29.30 72.30
CA ALA A 234 -31.93 28.56 72.85
C ALA A 234 -31.51 27.54 73.92
N LYS A 235 -30.41 26.79 73.70
CA LYS A 235 -29.83 25.86 74.68
C LYS A 235 -29.37 26.59 75.95
N MET A 236 -28.79 27.79 75.84
CA MET A 236 -28.46 28.63 77.00
C MET A 236 -29.71 29.13 77.73
N ALA A 237 -30.74 29.60 77.00
CA ALA A 237 -32.01 30.02 77.61
C ALA A 237 -32.72 28.87 78.35
N LEU A 238 -32.73 27.66 77.78
CA LEU A 238 -33.28 26.46 78.41
C LEU A 238 -32.48 26.02 79.65
N ASN A 239 -31.14 26.07 79.59
CA ASN A 239 -30.30 25.77 80.76
C ASN A 239 -30.53 26.76 81.91
N MET A 240 -30.75 28.05 81.61
CA MET A 240 -31.12 29.07 82.62
C MET A 240 -32.52 28.85 83.23
N ALA A 241 -33.40 28.13 82.53
CA ALA A 241 -34.74 27.77 83.03
C ALA A 241 -34.78 26.42 83.79
N GLY A 242 -33.71 25.60 83.72
CA GLY A 242 -33.69 24.21 84.17
C GLY A 242 -33.19 23.96 85.60
N SER A 243 -32.95 24.99 86.41
CA SER A 243 -32.21 24.88 87.67
C SER A 243 -33.05 24.54 88.92
N GLN A 244 -33.80 23.44 88.89
CA GLN A 244 -34.30 22.78 90.13
C GLN A 244 -34.18 21.25 90.09
N THR A 245 -33.79 20.69 91.24
CA THR A 245 -33.51 19.27 91.53
C THR A 245 -33.86 19.00 93.00
N PRO A 246 -33.89 17.73 93.50
CA PRO A 246 -34.01 16.43 92.84
C PRO A 246 -35.15 15.57 93.47
N LEU A 247 -35.23 14.27 93.13
CA LEU A 247 -35.58 13.07 93.96
C LEU A 247 -36.01 11.91 93.01
N ARG A 248 -35.97 10.62 93.34
CA ARG A 248 -35.00 9.72 94.03
C ARG A 248 -35.53 8.27 93.89
N ALA A 249 -34.63 7.28 93.83
CA ALA A 249 -34.89 5.83 93.77
C ALA A 249 -35.48 5.31 92.42
N GLY A 250 -35.21 4.07 92.00
CA GLY A 250 -34.26 3.07 92.55
C GLY A 250 -34.41 1.70 91.86
N GLN A 251 -33.48 0.76 92.14
CA GLN A 251 -33.45 -0.65 91.67
C GLN A 251 -33.25 -0.84 90.13
N SER A 252 -32.62 -1.90 89.60
CA SER A 252 -31.72 -2.93 90.19
C SER A 252 -30.92 -3.66 89.07
N ILE A 253 -29.78 -4.30 89.41
CA ILE A 253 -29.15 -5.51 88.79
C ILE A 253 -29.03 -5.51 87.23
N VAL A 254 -27.86 -5.24 86.62
CA VAL A 254 -26.57 -6.01 86.54
C VAL A 254 -26.42 -6.84 85.23
N ASP A 255 -25.35 -6.51 84.50
CA ASP A 255 -24.50 -7.24 83.53
C ASP A 255 -25.02 -8.46 82.74
N ILE A 256 -24.67 -8.49 81.44
CA ILE A 256 -23.59 -9.38 80.92
C ILE A 256 -23.12 -8.99 79.50
N THR A 257 -21.87 -9.32 79.19
CA THR A 257 -21.14 -9.10 77.91
C THR A 257 -21.63 -10.03 76.77
N LYS A 258 -21.27 -9.94 75.46
CA LYS A 258 -19.93 -9.81 74.84
C LYS A 258 -20.03 -9.85 73.29
N ALA A 259 -18.94 -9.50 72.58
CA ALA A 259 -18.58 -9.89 71.19
C ALA A 259 -19.50 -9.39 70.03
N THR A 260 -19.03 -8.65 69.01
CA THR A 260 -18.22 -9.07 67.82
C THR A 260 -18.77 -10.33 67.12
N SER A 261 -19.05 -10.36 65.81
CA SER A 261 -18.51 -9.54 64.71
C SER A 261 -19.40 -9.51 63.45
N SER A 262 -19.23 -8.49 62.60
CA SER A 262 -19.07 -8.61 61.12
C SER A 262 -19.05 -7.21 60.47
N SER A 263 -18.36 -7.08 59.33
CA SER A 263 -18.30 -5.82 58.57
C SER A 263 -19.55 -5.68 57.68
N GLY A 264 -20.37 -4.67 57.94
CA GLY A 264 -21.46 -4.23 57.06
C GLY A 264 -21.21 -2.82 56.57
N ILE A 265 -21.18 -2.62 55.25
CA ILE A 265 -20.97 -1.31 54.62
C ILE A 265 -22.17 -0.41 54.93
N GLY A 266 -21.90 0.82 55.38
CA GLY A 266 -22.95 1.77 55.73
C GLY A 266 -23.41 2.60 54.54
N GLU A 267 -24.70 2.48 54.18
CA GLU A 267 -25.44 3.54 53.50
C GLU A 267 -26.30 4.28 54.54
N SER A 268 -26.22 5.60 54.54
CA SER A 268 -26.88 6.43 55.55
C SER A 268 -28.26 6.91 55.10
N ILE A 269 -29.25 6.67 55.96
CA ILE A 269 -30.16 7.68 56.53
C ILE A 269 -30.45 8.86 55.57
N SER A 270 -31.68 9.02 55.07
CA SER A 270 -32.68 9.79 55.82
C SER A 270 -34.13 9.52 55.39
N VAL A 271 -35.00 9.20 56.35
CA VAL A 271 -36.45 9.32 56.19
C VAL A 271 -36.87 10.69 56.74
N LEU A 272 -37.40 11.56 55.87
CA LEU A 272 -38.10 12.78 56.30
C LEU A 272 -39.59 12.63 56.00
N ARG A 273 -40.36 12.25 57.02
CA ARG A 273 -41.82 12.43 57.01
C ARG A 273 -42.14 13.89 57.28
N THR A 274 -42.94 14.49 56.39
CA THR A 274 -43.70 15.70 56.73
C THR A 274 -44.76 15.36 57.78
N THR A 275 -45.00 16.29 58.71
CA THR A 275 -46.10 16.19 59.68
C THR A 275 -46.89 17.48 59.67
N SER A 276 -48.19 17.38 59.45
CA SER A 276 -49.16 18.48 59.58
C SER A 276 -50.53 17.92 59.99
N SER A 277 -51.16 18.60 60.96
CA SER A 277 -52.57 18.52 61.34
C SER A 277 -53.21 17.15 61.60
N THR A 278 -53.47 16.86 62.88
CA THR A 278 -54.84 16.66 63.37
C THR A 278 -54.97 17.23 64.79
N HIS A 279 -56.09 17.89 65.09
CA HIS A 279 -56.50 18.21 66.46
C HIS A 279 -56.80 16.91 67.24
N ASP A 280 -56.55 16.91 68.56
CA ASP A 280 -57.66 16.80 69.51
C ASP A 280 -57.31 17.43 70.88
N LEU A 281 -58.31 17.53 71.75
CA LEU A 281 -58.33 18.30 72.99
C LEU A 281 -57.77 17.52 74.19
N SER A 282 -57.06 18.22 75.09
CA SER A 282 -57.15 17.92 76.52
C SER A 282 -56.87 19.15 77.39
N PHE A 283 -57.63 19.24 78.49
CA PHE A 283 -57.64 20.35 79.44
C PHE A 283 -56.40 20.31 80.35
N ARG A 284 -55.79 21.46 80.68
CA ARG A 284 -54.87 21.55 81.83
C ARG A 284 -55.06 22.87 82.58
N MET A 285 -55.30 22.74 83.89
CA MET A 285 -55.56 23.87 84.79
C MET A 285 -54.28 24.64 85.14
N SER A 286 -54.45 25.92 85.51
CA SER A 286 -53.52 26.70 86.33
C SER A 286 -54.33 27.64 87.24
N PRO A 287 -53.77 28.12 88.37
CA PRO A 287 -54.56 28.17 89.61
C PRO A 287 -55.04 29.56 90.10
N GLU A 288 -55.91 29.46 91.11
CA GLU A 288 -56.44 30.43 92.08
C GLU A 288 -55.71 31.77 92.29
N ARG A 289 -56.50 32.85 92.43
CA ARG A 289 -56.36 33.79 93.57
C ARG A 289 -57.65 34.59 93.85
N ASN A 290 -57.90 34.85 95.14
CA ASN A 290 -59.08 35.53 95.70
C ASN A 290 -59.22 37.00 95.27
N VAL A 291 -60.47 37.50 95.20
CA VAL A 291 -60.93 38.72 95.92
C VAL A 291 -62.40 38.53 96.40
N HIS A 292 -62.74 39.22 97.48
CA HIS A 292 -64.02 39.28 98.24
C HIS A 292 -65.32 39.63 97.48
N PHE A 293 -66.46 39.26 98.08
CA PHE A 293 -67.77 39.94 97.96
C PHE A 293 -67.77 41.27 98.74
N PRO A 294 -68.61 42.26 98.33
CA PRO A 294 -69.77 42.61 99.17
C PRO A 294 -71.08 42.75 98.34
N ASP A 295 -72.12 43.36 98.93
CA ASP A 295 -73.54 43.02 98.68
C ASP A 295 -74.45 44.23 98.32
N THR A 296 -75.70 43.96 97.95
CA THR A 296 -76.93 44.82 97.86
C THR A 296 -77.16 45.81 96.68
N ASP A 297 -78.22 45.49 95.92
CA ASP A 297 -79.31 46.31 95.32
C ASP A 297 -79.07 47.65 94.57
N LYS A 298 -79.42 47.64 93.26
CA LYS A 298 -80.24 48.65 92.55
C LYS A 298 -80.58 48.24 91.09
N PRO A 299 -81.80 48.51 90.56
CA PRO A 299 -82.16 48.30 89.15
C PRO A 299 -81.86 49.52 88.25
N MET A 300 -81.75 49.32 86.93
CA MET A 300 -81.53 50.42 85.96
C MET A 300 -82.19 50.16 84.58
N ASP A 301 -82.30 51.22 83.78
CA ASP A 301 -83.23 51.36 82.63
C ASP A 301 -82.72 50.74 81.29
N ILE A 302 -83.67 50.39 80.41
CA ILE A 302 -83.50 49.43 79.31
C ILE A 302 -83.26 50.09 77.94
N SER A 303 -83.90 51.23 77.65
CA SER A 303 -83.97 51.75 76.26
C SER A 303 -82.59 52.07 75.65
N SER A 304 -81.65 52.61 76.44
CA SER A 304 -80.29 52.91 75.97
C SER A 304 -79.49 51.65 75.59
N SER A 305 -79.82 50.48 76.15
CA SER A 305 -79.11 49.22 75.90
C SER A 305 -79.37 48.71 74.47
N MET A 306 -80.61 48.85 73.98
CA MET A 306 -81.00 48.32 72.68
C MET A 306 -80.38 49.12 71.51
N GLU A 307 -80.25 50.45 71.63
CA GLU A 307 -79.63 51.25 70.57
C GLU A 307 -78.12 50.98 70.45
N ILE A 308 -77.41 50.86 71.58
CA ILE A 308 -75.99 50.47 71.62
C ILE A 308 -75.81 49.09 70.96
N THR A 309 -76.70 48.14 71.28
CA THR A 309 -76.70 46.80 70.70
C THR A 309 -76.88 46.83 69.18
N LEU A 310 -77.80 47.65 68.66
CA LEU A 310 -78.03 47.77 67.21
C LEU A 310 -76.85 48.42 66.46
N ARG A 311 -76.20 49.44 67.05
CA ARG A 311 -74.97 50.02 66.47
C ARG A 311 -73.83 49.00 66.41
N TYR A 312 -73.58 48.29 67.51
CA TYR A 312 -72.57 47.23 67.58
C TYR A 312 -72.83 46.10 66.57
N LEU A 313 -74.09 45.68 66.41
CA LEU A 313 -74.46 44.68 65.40
C LEU A 313 -74.23 45.20 63.97
N LYS A 314 -74.54 46.46 63.67
CA LYS A 314 -74.26 47.07 62.36
C LYS A 314 -72.76 47.14 62.08
N GLU A 315 -71.96 47.65 63.01
CA GLU A 315 -70.50 47.72 62.90
C GLU A 315 -69.89 46.31 62.74
N ARG A 316 -70.43 45.30 63.43
CA ARG A 316 -69.97 43.92 63.30
C ARG A 316 -70.35 43.31 61.95
N ILE A 317 -71.51 43.64 61.38
CA ILE A 317 -71.89 43.26 60.00
C ILE A 317 -70.94 43.93 59.00
N GLU A 318 -70.72 45.24 59.10
CA GLU A 318 -69.81 45.98 58.19
C GLU A 318 -68.35 45.53 58.30
N GLN A 319 -67.93 45.00 59.45
CA GLN A 319 -66.64 44.31 59.60
C GLN A 319 -66.67 42.93 58.93
N LEU A 320 -67.68 42.10 59.19
CA LEU A 320 -67.80 40.76 58.59
C LEU A 320 -67.95 40.80 57.05
N GLU A 321 -68.54 41.86 56.50
CA GLU A 321 -68.61 42.07 55.04
C GLU A 321 -67.25 42.45 54.45
N ARG A 322 -66.43 43.24 55.17
CA ARG A 322 -65.03 43.51 54.80
C ARG A 322 -64.16 42.25 54.93
N ASP A 323 -64.21 41.56 56.07
CA ASP A 323 -63.54 40.28 56.33
C ASP A 323 -63.84 39.28 55.19
N LYS A 324 -65.11 39.19 54.78
CA LYS A 324 -65.57 38.33 53.67
C LYS A 324 -65.05 38.78 52.30
N ALA A 325 -65.00 40.09 52.02
CA ALA A 325 -64.49 40.61 50.76
C ALA A 325 -62.98 40.37 50.63
N GLU A 326 -62.21 40.60 51.71
CA GLU A 326 -60.78 40.32 51.79
C GLU A 326 -60.50 38.82 51.57
N LEU A 327 -61.16 37.94 52.33
CA LEU A 327 -61.05 36.48 52.13
C LEU A 327 -61.46 36.00 50.72
N THR A 328 -62.41 36.68 50.07
CA THR A 328 -62.81 36.36 48.68
C THR A 328 -61.70 36.76 47.70
N ASN A 329 -61.07 37.92 47.89
CA ASN A 329 -59.95 38.37 47.08
C ASN A 329 -58.71 37.47 47.25
N ASP A 330 -58.39 37.06 48.49
CA ASP A 330 -57.28 36.13 48.76
C ASP A 330 -57.50 34.76 48.13
N LEU A 331 -58.74 34.23 48.19
CA LEU A 331 -59.12 32.99 47.52
C LEU A 331 -59.02 33.10 45.99
N MET A 332 -59.35 34.25 45.40
CA MET A 332 -59.15 34.50 43.96
C MET A 332 -57.65 34.61 43.62
N TYR A 333 -56.87 35.35 44.40
CA TYR A 333 -55.43 35.48 44.20
C TYR A 333 -54.72 34.12 44.24
N HIS A 334 -54.99 33.31 45.27
CA HIS A 334 -54.40 31.97 45.38
C HIS A 334 -54.88 31.01 44.28
N ARG A 335 -56.12 31.15 43.79
CA ARG A 335 -56.62 30.39 42.65
C ARG A 335 -55.86 30.73 41.36
N ASP A 336 -55.66 32.01 41.08
CA ASP A 336 -54.94 32.49 39.90
C ASP A 336 -53.45 32.15 39.98
N GLU A 337 -52.84 32.25 41.17
CA GLU A 337 -51.46 31.80 41.39
C GLU A 337 -51.31 30.29 41.21
N MET A 338 -52.25 29.48 41.73
CA MET A 338 -52.28 28.04 41.49
C MET A 338 -52.40 27.73 39.99
N GLN A 339 -53.32 28.39 39.27
CA GLN A 339 -53.50 28.20 37.83
C GLN A 339 -52.25 28.60 37.03
N LYS A 340 -51.59 29.70 37.41
CA LYS A 340 -50.31 30.15 36.83
C LYS A 340 -49.17 29.16 37.11
N ASN A 341 -49.17 28.51 38.28
CA ASN A 341 -48.18 27.48 38.60
C ASN A 341 -48.45 26.16 37.87
N VAL A 342 -49.72 25.77 37.67
CA VAL A 342 -50.11 24.63 36.83
C VAL A 342 -49.69 24.84 35.37
N ALA A 343 -49.84 26.06 34.84
CA ALA A 343 -49.34 26.39 33.50
C ALA A 343 -47.82 26.20 33.37
N LYS A 344 -47.03 26.74 34.31
CA LYS A 344 -45.56 26.55 34.36
C LYS A 344 -45.17 25.07 34.47
N THR A 345 -45.88 24.26 35.26
CA THR A 345 -45.55 22.82 35.37
C THR A 345 -45.85 22.08 34.07
N ASN A 346 -46.91 22.46 33.34
CA ASN A 346 -47.20 21.87 32.04
C ASN A 346 -46.16 22.27 30.98
N GLU A 347 -45.70 23.53 30.98
CA GLU A 347 -44.58 23.98 30.14
C GLU A 347 -43.28 23.22 30.45
N ALA A 348 -42.96 23.03 31.74
CA ALA A 348 -41.79 22.26 32.18
C ALA A 348 -41.87 20.78 31.77
N VAL A 349 -43.03 20.14 31.90
CA VAL A 349 -43.26 18.75 31.45
C VAL A 349 -43.13 18.63 29.93
N ASN A 350 -43.70 19.58 29.16
CA ASN A 350 -43.56 19.60 27.70
C ASN A 350 -42.10 19.79 27.26
N ALA A 351 -41.34 20.64 27.95
CA ALA A 351 -39.91 20.81 27.72
C ALA A 351 -39.12 19.54 28.06
N MET A 352 -39.43 18.88 29.18
CA MET A 352 -38.83 17.61 29.59
C MET A 352 -39.07 16.51 28.56
N GLN A 353 -40.31 16.32 28.12
CA GLN A 353 -40.68 15.36 27.05
C GLN A 353 -40.02 15.67 25.70
N SER A 354 -39.65 16.92 25.44
CA SER A 354 -38.89 17.31 24.24
C SER A 354 -37.41 16.96 24.37
N LEU A 355 -36.84 17.13 25.56
CA LEU A 355 -35.47 16.72 25.89
C LEU A 355 -35.32 15.19 25.93
N GLU A 356 -36.28 14.46 26.50
CA GLU A 356 -36.31 12.98 26.54
C GLU A 356 -36.25 12.38 25.13
N ARG A 357 -37.10 12.87 24.21
CA ARG A 357 -37.07 12.47 22.79
C ARG A 357 -35.71 12.77 22.16
N ARG A 358 -35.17 13.99 22.37
CA ARG A 358 -33.87 14.36 21.81
C ARG A 358 -32.70 13.55 22.38
N VAL A 359 -32.78 13.10 23.63
CA VAL A 359 -31.81 12.16 24.22
C VAL A 359 -31.92 10.79 23.55
N HIS A 360 -33.13 10.30 23.30
CA HIS A 360 -33.35 9.04 22.60
C HIS A 360 -32.85 9.08 21.13
N ASP A 361 -33.12 10.18 20.41
CA ASP A 361 -32.60 10.40 19.05
C ASP A 361 -31.05 10.34 19.03
N LEU A 362 -30.40 11.01 19.98
CA LEU A 362 -28.94 11.02 20.11
C LEU A 362 -28.35 9.67 20.57
N GLN A 363 -29.08 8.90 21.38
CA GLN A 363 -28.69 7.54 21.74
C GLN A 363 -28.70 6.63 20.50
N SER A 364 -29.76 6.70 19.69
CA SER A 364 -29.87 5.92 18.45
C SER A 364 -28.81 6.33 17.41
N GLU A 365 -28.50 7.63 17.30
CA GLU A 365 -27.38 8.11 16.46
C GLU A 365 -26.03 7.58 16.96
N ASN A 366 -25.80 7.56 18.28
CA ASN A 366 -24.57 7.02 18.87
C ASN A 366 -24.43 5.51 18.65
N GLU A 367 -25.48 4.72 18.89
CA GLU A 367 -25.50 3.27 18.62
C GLU A 367 -25.19 2.95 17.14
N ASN A 368 -25.73 3.75 16.21
CA ASN A 368 -25.45 3.65 14.78
C ASN A 368 -23.98 3.99 14.45
N LEU A 369 -23.43 5.06 15.05
CA LEU A 369 -22.02 5.43 14.89
C LEU A 369 -21.07 4.38 15.48
N GLU A 370 -21.40 3.79 16.64
CA GLU A 370 -20.64 2.70 17.25
C GLU A 370 -20.68 1.42 16.39
N SER A 371 -21.86 1.06 15.86
CA SER A 371 -22.02 -0.05 14.92
C SER A 371 -21.20 0.14 13.62
N ARG A 372 -21.21 1.35 13.06
CA ARG A 372 -20.37 1.71 11.90
C ARG A 372 -18.88 1.66 12.24
N LEU A 373 -18.47 2.14 13.41
CA LEU A 373 -17.08 2.10 13.88
C LEU A 373 -16.60 0.66 14.13
N ALA A 374 -17.45 -0.20 14.70
CA ALA A 374 -17.17 -1.62 14.87
C ALA A 374 -17.00 -2.32 13.51
N THR A 375 -17.90 -2.06 12.55
CA THR A 375 -17.81 -2.56 11.18
C THR A 375 -16.51 -2.10 10.49
N GLN A 376 -16.14 -0.83 10.64
CA GLN A 376 -14.90 -0.30 10.07
C GLN A 376 -13.65 -0.90 10.72
N ARG A 377 -13.65 -1.11 12.04
CA ARG A 377 -12.57 -1.82 12.76
C ARG A 377 -12.42 -3.26 12.26
N GLN A 378 -13.52 -3.99 12.09
CA GLN A 378 -13.51 -5.35 11.55
C GLN A 378 -12.95 -5.41 10.12
N LEU A 379 -13.27 -4.42 9.28
CA LEU A 379 -12.72 -4.30 7.92
C LEU A 379 -11.21 -3.98 7.93
N TYR A 380 -10.72 -3.16 8.88
CA TYR A 380 -9.28 -2.96 9.04
C TYR A 380 -8.56 -4.23 9.48
N VAL A 381 -9.09 -4.98 10.45
CA VAL A 381 -8.51 -6.26 10.89
C VAL A 381 -8.48 -7.26 9.74
N SER A 382 -9.57 -7.41 8.99
CA SER A 382 -9.63 -8.35 7.86
C SER A 382 -8.67 -7.96 6.71
N ASN A 383 -8.47 -6.67 6.47
CA ASN A 383 -7.42 -6.19 5.54
C ASN A 383 -6.01 -6.50 6.05
N GLU A 384 -5.76 -6.34 7.36
CA GLU A 384 -4.46 -6.65 7.98
C GLU A 384 -4.15 -8.15 7.94
N GLU A 385 -5.13 -9.01 8.25
CA GLU A 385 -5.06 -10.46 8.09
C GLU A 385 -4.77 -10.85 6.63
N THR A 386 -5.44 -10.19 5.67
CA THR A 386 -5.21 -10.41 4.23
C THR A 386 -3.79 -10.00 3.81
N MET A 387 -3.23 -8.95 4.41
CA MET A 387 -1.83 -8.56 4.19
C MET A 387 -0.85 -9.55 4.83
N ARG A 388 -1.07 -9.96 6.09
CA ARG A 388 -0.27 -11.01 6.75
C ARG A 388 -0.26 -12.33 5.96
N ALA A 389 -1.39 -12.73 5.39
CA ALA A 389 -1.50 -13.91 4.53
C ALA A 389 -0.61 -13.79 3.27
N LYS A 390 -0.70 -12.66 2.53
CA LYS A 390 0.16 -12.39 1.36
C LYS A 390 1.65 -12.36 1.71
N ASP A 391 1.99 -11.81 2.87
CA ASP A 391 3.36 -11.79 3.39
C ASP A 391 3.90 -13.20 3.66
N LEU A 392 3.08 -14.09 4.23
CA LEU A 392 3.42 -15.50 4.43
C LEU A 392 3.53 -16.26 3.10
N GLU A 393 2.62 -16.02 2.15
CA GLU A 393 2.73 -16.56 0.79
C GLU A 393 4.02 -16.10 0.10
N HIS A 394 4.37 -14.81 0.18
CA HIS A 394 5.59 -14.28 -0.43
C HIS A 394 6.86 -14.87 0.21
N ARG A 395 6.90 -15.02 1.54
CA ARG A 395 7.99 -15.72 2.25
C ARG A 395 8.09 -17.18 1.82
N GLY A 396 6.95 -17.87 1.67
CA GLY A 396 6.88 -19.25 1.19
C GLY A 396 7.34 -19.43 -0.26
N LEU A 397 6.98 -18.50 -1.15
CA LEU A 397 7.47 -18.46 -2.53
C LEU A 397 8.97 -18.19 -2.58
N LYS A 398 9.49 -17.24 -1.78
CA LYS A 398 10.93 -16.98 -1.68
C LYS A 398 11.71 -18.20 -1.20
N ALA A 399 11.20 -18.94 -0.20
CA ALA A 399 11.81 -20.18 0.24
C ALA A 399 11.81 -21.28 -0.84
N LYS A 400 10.71 -21.42 -1.60
CA LYS A 400 10.64 -22.33 -2.76
C LYS A 400 11.64 -21.97 -3.86
N ILE A 401 11.80 -20.68 -4.16
CA ILE A 401 12.79 -20.19 -5.14
C ILE A 401 14.21 -20.53 -4.68
N MET A 402 14.57 -20.23 -3.42
CA MET A 402 15.89 -20.55 -2.87
C MET A 402 16.18 -22.06 -2.88
N SER A 403 15.18 -22.91 -2.60
CA SER A 403 15.29 -24.36 -2.70
C SER A 403 15.48 -24.84 -4.15
N ALA A 404 14.76 -24.24 -5.12
CA ALA A 404 14.94 -24.54 -6.54
C ALA A 404 16.33 -24.12 -7.04
N GLU A 405 16.84 -22.94 -6.65
CA GLU A 405 18.20 -22.52 -6.98
C GLU A 405 19.27 -23.47 -6.42
N LEU A 406 19.09 -23.97 -5.20
CA LEU A 406 20.01 -24.95 -4.60
C LEU A 406 20.02 -26.26 -5.39
N HIS A 407 18.84 -26.79 -5.74
CA HIS A 407 18.74 -27.99 -6.60
C HIS A 407 19.29 -27.78 -8.02
N ILE A 408 19.27 -26.55 -8.56
CA ILE A 408 19.95 -26.23 -9.83
C ILE A 408 21.47 -26.30 -9.62
N ARG A 409 22.02 -25.62 -8.60
CA ARG A 409 23.46 -25.66 -8.28
C ARG A 409 23.98 -27.08 -8.00
N GLU A 410 23.18 -27.92 -7.34
CA GLU A 410 23.48 -29.35 -7.14
C GLU A 410 23.54 -30.12 -8.47
N LYS A 411 22.59 -29.89 -9.38
CA LYS A 411 22.56 -30.51 -10.71
C LYS A 411 23.73 -30.04 -11.58
N ASP A 412 24.05 -28.74 -11.57
CA ASP A 412 25.19 -28.19 -12.29
C ASP A 412 26.51 -28.79 -11.77
N SER A 413 26.67 -28.90 -10.45
CA SER A 413 27.80 -29.59 -9.82
C SER A 413 27.89 -31.07 -10.24
N LYS A 414 26.74 -31.76 -10.33
CA LYS A 414 26.70 -33.16 -10.80
C LYS A 414 26.99 -33.30 -12.30
N ILE A 415 26.54 -32.37 -13.13
CA ILE A 415 26.87 -32.30 -14.56
C ILE A 415 28.39 -32.10 -14.72
N ASN A 416 28.98 -31.16 -13.98
CA ASN A 416 30.44 -30.94 -13.98
C ASN A 416 31.21 -32.21 -13.57
N GLN A 417 30.78 -32.90 -12.49
CA GLN A 417 31.39 -34.18 -12.09
C GLN A 417 31.30 -35.25 -13.20
N LEU A 418 30.14 -35.36 -13.86
CA LEU A 418 29.93 -36.32 -14.95
C LEU A 418 30.75 -35.97 -16.19
N MET A 419 30.95 -34.68 -16.51
CA MET A 419 31.83 -34.24 -17.59
C MET A 419 33.28 -34.65 -17.32
N SER A 420 33.82 -34.40 -16.12
CA SER A 420 35.18 -34.83 -15.76
C SER A 420 35.33 -36.36 -15.74
N GLN A 421 34.28 -37.11 -15.38
CA GLN A 421 34.27 -38.58 -15.50
C GLN A 421 34.28 -39.04 -16.97
N LEU A 422 33.54 -38.37 -17.87
CA LEU A 422 33.57 -38.66 -19.30
C LEU A 422 34.93 -38.30 -19.94
N GLU A 423 35.60 -37.26 -19.47
CA GLU A 423 36.96 -36.89 -19.89
C GLU A 423 38.00 -37.92 -19.43
N ALA A 424 37.92 -38.39 -18.18
CA ALA A 424 38.75 -39.49 -17.68
C ALA A 424 38.54 -40.78 -18.48
N LEU A 425 37.28 -41.20 -18.69
CA LEU A 425 36.96 -42.40 -19.48
C LEU A 425 37.40 -42.28 -20.95
N ARG A 426 37.38 -41.08 -21.55
CA ARG A 426 37.94 -40.84 -22.89
C ARG A 426 39.46 -41.01 -22.91
N LEU A 427 40.15 -40.55 -21.87
CA LEU A 427 41.60 -40.73 -21.72
C LEU A 427 41.95 -42.21 -21.51
N GLU A 428 41.23 -42.91 -20.64
CA GLU A 428 41.38 -44.36 -20.42
C GLU A 428 41.11 -45.16 -21.70
N LEU A 429 40.05 -44.85 -22.46
CA LEU A 429 39.78 -45.50 -23.75
C LEU A 429 40.89 -45.24 -24.79
N SER A 430 41.53 -44.06 -24.76
CA SER A 430 42.68 -43.75 -25.60
C SER A 430 43.93 -44.56 -25.19
N GLN A 431 44.18 -44.68 -23.88
CA GLN A 431 45.26 -45.51 -23.33
C GLN A 431 45.05 -47.00 -23.63
N MET A 432 43.87 -47.54 -23.32
CA MET A 432 43.47 -48.92 -23.66
C MET A 432 43.50 -49.20 -25.16
N GLY A 433 43.24 -48.19 -26.00
CA GLY A 433 43.43 -48.29 -27.46
C GLY A 433 44.89 -48.51 -27.85
N ALA A 434 45.81 -47.71 -27.28
CA ALA A 434 47.26 -47.85 -27.50
C ALA A 434 47.80 -49.17 -26.90
N GLU A 435 47.35 -49.57 -25.71
CA GLU A 435 47.71 -50.84 -25.10
C GLU A 435 47.19 -52.03 -25.90
N LYS A 436 45.95 -51.99 -26.40
CA LYS A 436 45.42 -53.01 -27.31
C LYS A 436 46.23 -53.11 -28.60
N GLN A 437 46.71 -51.99 -29.15
CA GLN A 437 47.59 -51.99 -30.33
C GLN A 437 48.94 -52.64 -30.01
N LYS A 438 49.56 -52.29 -28.86
CA LYS A 438 50.80 -52.89 -28.35
C LYS A 438 50.64 -54.40 -28.10
N LEU A 439 49.62 -54.80 -27.35
CA LEU A 439 49.31 -56.21 -27.06
C LEU A 439 48.96 -56.99 -28.33
N SER A 440 48.30 -56.39 -29.33
CA SER A 440 48.07 -57.04 -30.62
C SER A 440 49.38 -57.28 -31.38
N SER A 441 50.37 -56.38 -31.28
CA SER A 441 51.69 -56.62 -31.87
C SER A 441 52.46 -57.74 -31.14
N MET A 442 52.37 -57.80 -29.81
CA MET A 442 52.97 -58.89 -29.00
C MET A 442 52.30 -60.23 -29.25
N ALA A 443 50.95 -60.27 -29.24
CA ALA A 443 50.16 -61.48 -29.48
C ALA A 443 50.44 -62.07 -30.87
N LYS A 444 50.61 -61.22 -31.89
CA LYS A 444 51.07 -61.65 -33.21
C LYS A 444 52.46 -62.28 -33.15
N GLY A 445 53.40 -61.73 -32.37
CA GLY A 445 54.70 -62.35 -32.11
C GLY A 445 54.56 -63.74 -31.50
N THR A 446 53.85 -63.85 -30.36
CA THR A 446 53.65 -65.12 -29.66
C THR A 446 52.84 -66.14 -30.47
N GLU A 447 51.96 -65.72 -31.39
CA GLU A 447 51.31 -66.64 -32.33
C GLU A 447 52.30 -67.30 -33.31
N HIS A 448 53.35 -66.60 -33.74
CA HIS A 448 54.38 -67.21 -34.60
C HIS A 448 55.24 -68.19 -33.79
N GLU A 449 55.54 -67.86 -32.52
CA GLU A 449 56.24 -68.75 -31.58
C GLU A 449 55.41 -70.00 -31.24
N MET A 450 54.13 -69.84 -30.89
CA MET A 450 53.24 -70.97 -30.58
C MET A 450 53.02 -71.88 -31.79
N ARG A 451 52.93 -71.35 -33.02
CA ARG A 451 52.83 -72.20 -34.23
C ARG A 451 54.08 -73.07 -34.44
N ALA A 452 55.27 -72.62 -34.01
CA ALA A 452 56.47 -73.45 -33.98
C ALA A 452 56.41 -74.49 -32.86
N ILE A 453 56.01 -74.10 -31.64
CA ILE A 453 55.92 -75.00 -30.49
C ILE A 453 54.82 -76.07 -30.69
N GLU A 454 53.70 -75.74 -31.32
CA GLU A 454 52.64 -76.70 -31.69
C GLU A 454 53.13 -77.75 -32.68
N HIS A 455 53.91 -77.33 -33.68
CA HIS A 455 54.51 -78.23 -34.67
C HIS A 455 55.38 -79.29 -33.98
N ASP A 456 56.23 -78.85 -33.04
CA ASP A 456 57.10 -79.76 -32.28
C ASP A 456 56.33 -80.59 -31.24
N SER A 457 55.27 -80.03 -30.63
CA SER A 457 54.45 -80.71 -29.63
C SER A 457 53.59 -81.83 -30.21
N ARG A 458 53.08 -81.67 -31.45
CA ARG A 458 52.35 -82.75 -32.15
C ARG A 458 53.24 -83.97 -32.36
N ARG A 459 54.52 -83.76 -32.70
CA ARG A 459 55.52 -84.83 -32.86
C ARG A 459 55.73 -85.63 -31.56
N LEU A 460 55.76 -84.96 -30.41
CA LEU A 460 55.89 -85.60 -29.09
C LEU A 460 54.58 -86.29 -28.62
N GLN A 461 53.42 -85.74 -28.98
CA GLN A 461 52.11 -86.32 -28.69
C GLN A 461 51.93 -87.69 -29.38
N GLU A 462 52.39 -87.80 -30.63
CA GLU A 462 52.37 -89.05 -31.41
C GLU A 462 53.23 -90.17 -30.78
N GLU A 463 54.32 -89.82 -30.08
CA GLU A 463 55.14 -90.75 -29.29
C GLU A 463 54.40 -91.19 -28.01
N ARG A 464 53.78 -90.24 -27.29
CA ARG A 464 53.08 -90.47 -26.02
C ARG A 464 51.90 -91.43 -26.14
N ASP A 465 51.06 -91.26 -27.17
CA ASP A 465 49.84 -92.04 -27.35
C ASP A 465 50.09 -93.46 -27.92
N GLN A 466 51.34 -93.82 -28.18
CA GLN A 466 51.80 -95.20 -28.37
C GLN A 466 52.11 -95.90 -27.04
N LEU A 467 52.58 -95.15 -26.03
CA LEU A 467 52.93 -95.67 -24.71
C LEU A 467 51.70 -95.85 -23.80
N ALA A 468 50.78 -94.88 -23.79
CA ALA A 468 49.59 -94.90 -22.92
C ALA A 468 48.72 -96.15 -23.14
N ARG A 469 48.62 -96.65 -24.38
CA ARG A 469 47.89 -97.87 -24.74
C ARG A 469 48.43 -99.15 -24.08
N ARG A 470 49.69 -99.18 -23.64
CA ARG A 470 50.31 -100.34 -22.97
C ARG A 470 50.04 -100.40 -21.45
N LEU A 471 49.57 -99.32 -20.84
CA LEU A 471 49.29 -99.26 -19.40
C LEU A 471 47.82 -99.59 -19.08
N SER A 472 46.90 -99.18 -19.96
CA SER A 472 45.44 -99.32 -19.73
C SER A 472 44.92 -100.77 -19.72
N GLU A 473 45.76 -101.77 -20.02
CA GLU A 473 45.39 -103.19 -20.07
C GLU A 473 45.64 -103.93 -18.73
N LEU A 474 46.20 -103.27 -17.71
CA LEU A 474 46.67 -103.91 -16.47
C LEU A 474 45.96 -103.52 -15.16
N GLU A 475 45.09 -102.50 -15.14
CA GLU A 475 44.61 -101.89 -13.88
C GLU A 475 43.15 -102.22 -13.46
N SER A 476 42.47 -103.19 -14.10
CA SER A 476 40.99 -103.30 -14.04
C SER A 476 40.37 -104.29 -13.02
N GLU A 477 41.06 -104.73 -11.94
CA GLU A 477 40.50 -105.68 -10.94
C GLU A 477 40.70 -105.28 -9.44
N TYR A 478 39.79 -104.50 -8.79
CA TYR A 478 39.35 -104.68 -7.34
C TYR A 478 38.39 -103.61 -6.67
N LYS A 479 37.31 -104.09 -5.98
CA LYS A 479 36.65 -103.67 -4.67
C LYS A 479 35.78 -102.35 -4.47
N GLN A 480 34.82 -102.33 -3.47
CA GLN A 480 33.75 -101.27 -3.24
C GLN A 480 33.30 -100.84 -1.73
N PRO A 481 32.04 -100.98 -1.16
CA PRO A 481 31.28 -99.86 -0.45
C PRO A 481 30.53 -100.08 0.94
N GLY A 482 29.78 -99.07 1.50
CA GLY A 482 28.90 -99.09 2.75
C GLY A 482 28.26 -97.70 3.15
N TYR A 483 27.48 -97.39 4.24
CA TYR A 483 26.65 -98.09 5.28
C TYR A 483 25.90 -97.10 6.31
N HIS A 484 24.87 -97.54 7.12
CA HIS A 484 24.34 -97.07 8.49
C HIS A 484 23.15 -96.04 8.80
N GLY A 485 22.20 -96.35 9.78
CA GLY A 485 21.32 -95.45 10.67
C GLY A 485 19.82 -95.83 11.16
N ARG A 486 19.33 -95.63 12.46
CA ARG A 486 17.90 -95.74 13.10
C ARG A 486 17.77 -95.41 14.68
N ASP A 487 16.72 -95.41 15.61
CA ASP A 487 15.21 -95.68 15.85
C ASP A 487 14.57 -95.16 17.26
N GLY A 488 13.28 -95.43 17.75
CA GLY A 488 12.62 -94.97 19.09
C GLY A 488 11.21 -95.56 19.68
N HIS A 489 10.58 -95.17 20.87
CA HIS A 489 9.26 -95.72 21.55
C HIS A 489 8.37 -94.93 22.69
N TRP A 490 7.45 -95.53 23.57
CA TRP A 490 6.18 -95.04 24.39
C TRP A 490 5.84 -95.70 25.85
N ASP A 491 4.78 -95.61 26.78
CA ASP A 491 3.54 -94.80 27.31
C ASP A 491 2.76 -95.37 28.65
N GLY A 492 1.71 -94.77 29.37
CA GLY A 492 0.84 -95.37 30.54
C GLY A 492 -0.22 -94.61 31.58
N PRO A 493 -1.04 -95.26 32.56
CA PRO A 493 -2.36 -94.84 33.33
C PRO A 493 -2.74 -95.08 34.93
N GLU A 494 -4.04 -94.96 35.52
CA GLU A 494 -4.50 -94.71 37.03
C GLU A 494 -5.77 -95.44 37.89
N PRO A 495 -6.69 -94.92 38.88
CA PRO A 495 -7.26 -95.56 40.22
C PRO A 495 -8.78 -95.38 40.90
N PHE A 496 -9.26 -95.92 42.12
CA PHE A 496 -10.56 -95.59 43.01
C PHE A 496 -11.01 -96.36 44.42
N GLY A 497 -12.06 -95.99 45.29
CA GLY A 497 -12.74 -96.76 46.51
C GLY A 497 -13.73 -96.14 47.68
N ALA A 498 -14.57 -96.87 48.58
CA ALA A 498 -15.52 -96.39 49.76
C ALA A 498 -16.31 -97.38 50.84
N SER A 499 -17.02 -97.01 52.02
CA SER A 499 -17.94 -97.83 53.03
C SER A 499 -18.72 -97.21 54.36
N ARG A 500 -19.69 -97.87 55.18
CA ARG A 500 -20.41 -97.46 56.55
C ARG A 500 -21.51 -98.40 57.37
N SER A 501 -21.98 -98.20 58.71
CA SER A 501 -23.12 -98.94 59.54
C SER A 501 -23.63 -98.49 61.05
N LYS A 502 -24.75 -99.00 61.77
CA LYS A 502 -25.28 -98.80 63.27
C LYS A 502 -26.63 -99.54 63.88
N LEU A 503 -26.92 -99.82 65.23
CA LEU A 503 -28.32 -100.12 65.96
C LEU A 503 -28.57 -100.17 67.60
N ASN A 504 -29.61 -100.85 68.28
CA ASN A 504 -30.30 -100.73 69.72
C ASN A 504 -31.21 -101.98 70.31
N ASP A 505 -31.99 -102.26 71.47
CA ASP A 505 -32.40 -101.94 72.97
C ASP A 505 -33.45 -103.05 73.64
N VAL A 506 -34.19 -103.28 74.85
CA VAL A 506 -34.43 -102.96 76.39
C VAL A 506 -35.60 -103.80 77.25
N GLU A 507 -35.76 -103.80 78.67
CA GLU A 507 -36.91 -104.13 79.75
C GLU A 507 -37.30 -105.57 80.49
N LEU A 508 -38.12 -105.96 81.61
CA LEU A 508 -38.84 -105.61 82.99
C LEU A 508 -39.63 -106.89 83.75
N GLU A 509 -40.39 -107.18 84.94
CA GLU A 509 -40.81 -106.83 86.43
C GLU A 509 -41.77 -107.88 87.33
N LEU A 510 -42.00 -107.79 88.72
CA LEU A 510 -43.24 -108.02 89.70
C LEU A 510 -43.64 -109.21 90.81
N VAL A 511 -44.22 -108.92 92.07
CA VAL A 511 -45.39 -109.53 92.99
C VAL A 511 -45.40 -110.49 94.35
N GLN A 512 -46.38 -110.40 95.38
CA GLN A 512 -47.10 -111.45 96.36
C GLN A 512 -47.15 -111.45 98.02
N THR A 513 -48.23 -111.86 98.84
CA THR A 513 -48.33 -112.34 100.37
C THR A 513 -49.75 -112.56 101.20
N LYS A 514 -49.93 -113.35 102.37
CA LYS A 514 -51.15 -113.47 103.40
C LYS A 514 -51.19 -114.44 104.73
N ARG A 515 -52.05 -114.32 105.88
CA ARG A 515 -52.64 -115.39 106.91
C ARG A 515 -53.33 -115.03 108.41
N HIS A 516 -54.05 -114.94 109.63
CA HIS A 516 -55.16 -115.60 110.60
C HIS A 516 -54.90 -116.76 111.73
N LEU A 517 -55.61 -117.16 112.90
CA LEU A 517 -57.04 -117.18 113.55
C LEU A 517 -57.38 -117.13 115.18
N GLU A 518 -57.91 -118.14 116.01
CA GLU A 518 -58.84 -118.03 117.30
C GLU A 518 -58.79 -119.05 118.61
N GLU A 519 -59.54 -118.89 119.79
CA GLU A 519 -59.48 -119.66 121.17
C GLU A 519 -60.66 -119.62 122.31
N SER A 520 -61.99 -119.68 122.06
CA SER A 520 -63.10 -119.08 122.92
C SER A 520 -63.54 -119.46 124.40
N ARG A 521 -64.02 -120.67 124.78
CA ARG A 521 -65.18 -120.80 125.74
C ARG A 521 -65.04 -120.57 127.27
N ARG A 522 -63.85 -120.70 127.91
CA ARG A 522 -63.73 -120.53 129.40
C ARG A 522 -63.87 -119.07 129.86
N GLN A 523 -63.91 -118.16 128.90
CA GLN A 523 -64.03 -116.71 129.01
C GLN A 523 -65.32 -116.27 129.75
N GLN A 524 -66.44 -116.96 129.55
CA GLN A 524 -67.81 -116.49 129.88
C GLN A 524 -68.13 -116.19 131.37
N ARG A 525 -67.29 -116.59 132.32
CA ARG A 525 -67.44 -116.18 133.74
C ARG A 525 -66.50 -115.04 134.15
N LYS A 526 -65.31 -114.95 133.55
CA LYS A 526 -64.53 -113.70 133.61
C LYS A 526 -65.34 -112.55 133.00
N ASP A 527 -66.07 -112.84 131.92
CA ASP A 527 -66.84 -111.86 131.15
C ASP A 527 -67.85 -111.05 131.96
N ARG A 528 -68.40 -111.54 133.08
CA ARG A 528 -69.40 -110.74 133.84
C ARG A 528 -68.76 -109.68 134.73
N GLU A 529 -67.69 -110.01 135.44
CA GLU A 529 -66.90 -109.03 136.22
C GLU A 529 -66.02 -108.17 135.29
N HIS A 530 -65.56 -108.74 134.17
CA HIS A 530 -65.04 -107.94 133.06
C HIS A 530 -66.11 -106.97 132.55
N VAL A 531 -67.38 -107.33 132.34
CA VAL A 531 -68.37 -106.38 131.80
C VAL A 531 -68.55 -105.14 132.67
N GLU A 532 -68.52 -105.22 134.01
CA GLU A 532 -68.60 -104.02 134.85
C GLU A 532 -67.31 -103.19 134.82
N LYS A 533 -66.13 -103.84 134.84
CA LYS A 533 -64.85 -103.14 134.61
C LYS A 533 -64.80 -102.49 133.24
N LEU A 534 -65.06 -103.25 132.18
CA LEU A 534 -65.19 -102.83 130.79
C LEU A 534 -66.21 -101.71 130.63
N GLN A 535 -67.32 -101.66 131.39
CA GLN A 535 -68.21 -100.49 131.35
C GLN A 535 -67.61 -99.24 131.99
N SER A 536 -66.74 -99.36 132.98
CA SER A 536 -65.98 -98.21 133.53
C SER A 536 -64.81 -97.81 132.61
N GLU A 537 -64.09 -98.78 132.07
CA GLU A 537 -62.99 -98.63 131.14
C GLU A 537 -63.50 -98.12 129.78
N GLU A 538 -64.66 -98.55 129.31
CA GLU A 538 -65.34 -98.03 128.11
C GLU A 538 -65.78 -96.58 128.32
N ARG A 539 -66.28 -96.21 129.50
CA ARG A 539 -66.54 -94.78 129.82
C ARG A 539 -65.25 -93.96 129.77
N HIS A 540 -64.16 -94.47 130.37
CA HIS A 540 -62.86 -93.82 130.35
C HIS A 540 -62.26 -93.72 128.94
N TRP A 541 -62.25 -94.81 128.18
CA TRP A 541 -61.77 -94.88 126.80
C TRP A 541 -62.65 -94.11 125.82
N LYS A 542 -63.97 -94.04 126.00
CA LYS A 542 -64.84 -93.13 125.21
C LYS A 542 -64.48 -91.68 125.49
N GLN A 543 -64.27 -91.29 126.74
CA GLN A 543 -63.88 -89.93 127.09
C GLN A 543 -62.45 -89.60 126.60
N ALA A 544 -61.51 -90.53 126.71
CA ALA A 544 -60.15 -90.41 126.18
C ALA A 544 -60.14 -90.37 124.64
N ALA A 545 -60.96 -91.18 123.96
CA ALA A 545 -61.08 -91.17 122.50
C ALA A 545 -61.77 -89.91 121.98
N VAL A 546 -62.77 -89.36 122.69
CA VAL A 546 -63.35 -88.05 122.36
C VAL A 546 -62.33 -86.92 122.56
N SER A 547 -61.56 -86.94 123.65
CA SER A 547 -60.48 -85.97 123.89
C SER A 547 -59.34 -86.09 122.87
N ALA A 548 -58.90 -87.31 122.53
CA ALA A 548 -57.87 -87.56 121.54
C ALA A 548 -58.34 -87.24 120.12
N LYS A 549 -59.60 -87.57 119.78
CA LYS A 549 -60.22 -87.16 118.51
C LYS A 549 -60.29 -85.64 118.42
N LYS A 550 -60.77 -84.95 119.46
CA LYS A 550 -60.81 -83.48 119.47
C LYS A 550 -59.41 -82.88 119.36
N SER A 551 -58.44 -83.39 120.11
CA SER A 551 -57.04 -82.94 120.00
C SER A 551 -56.43 -83.21 118.62
N SER A 552 -56.86 -84.25 117.92
CA SER A 552 -56.45 -84.56 116.54
C SER A 552 -57.16 -83.65 115.53
N GLU A 553 -58.45 -83.39 115.69
CA GLU A 553 -59.21 -82.42 114.88
C GLU A 553 -58.68 -81.00 115.05
N ASP A 554 -58.38 -80.56 116.29
CA ASP A 554 -57.75 -79.27 116.59
C ASP A 554 -56.31 -79.20 116.02
N TYR A 555 -55.50 -80.26 116.11
CA TYR A 555 -54.14 -80.31 115.52
C TYR A 555 -54.14 -80.31 113.99
N HIS A 556 -55.05 -81.06 113.37
CA HIS A 556 -55.23 -81.02 111.91
C HIS A 556 -55.74 -79.66 111.46
N LYS A 557 -56.66 -79.04 112.21
CA LYS A 557 -57.13 -77.68 111.97
C LYS A 557 -55.97 -76.68 112.03
N THR A 558 -55.12 -76.69 113.06
CA THR A 558 -53.96 -75.79 113.12
C THR A 558 -52.99 -76.01 111.96
N ILE A 559 -52.72 -77.27 111.56
CA ILE A 559 -51.90 -77.55 110.38
C ILE A 559 -52.54 -77.01 109.08
N PHE A 560 -53.87 -77.09 108.93
CA PHE A 560 -54.54 -76.51 107.77
C PHE A 560 -54.55 -74.97 107.81
N GLU A 561 -54.70 -74.35 108.98
CA GLU A 561 -54.64 -72.89 109.16
C GLU A 561 -53.21 -72.35 108.93
N GLU A 562 -52.17 -73.04 109.42
CA GLU A 562 -50.76 -72.77 109.10
C GLU A 562 -50.47 -72.94 107.60
N LYS A 563 -51.01 -73.98 106.97
CA LYS A 563 -50.82 -74.22 105.54
C LYS A 563 -51.57 -73.20 104.67
N ILE A 564 -52.76 -72.77 105.08
CA ILE A 564 -53.52 -71.70 104.40
C ILE A 564 -52.79 -70.36 104.54
N THR A 565 -52.35 -69.99 105.75
CA THR A 565 -51.61 -68.73 105.97
C THR A 565 -50.25 -68.73 105.28
N HIS A 566 -49.55 -69.86 105.22
CA HIS A 566 -48.33 -70.00 104.42
C HIS A 566 -48.59 -69.89 102.92
N LEU A 567 -49.69 -70.45 102.41
CA LEU A 567 -50.08 -70.30 100.99
C LEU A 567 -50.53 -68.87 100.66
N GLN A 568 -51.23 -68.18 101.57
CA GLN A 568 -51.58 -66.77 101.46
C GLN A 568 -50.32 -65.90 101.40
N HIS A 569 -49.40 -66.07 102.36
CA HIS A 569 -48.14 -65.32 102.38
C HIS A 569 -47.27 -65.55 101.13
N ASN A 570 -47.21 -66.78 100.61
CA ASN A 570 -46.57 -67.05 99.32
C ASN A 570 -47.31 -66.41 98.14
N HIS A 571 -48.64 -66.37 98.15
CA HIS A 571 -49.42 -65.67 97.13
C HIS A 571 -49.15 -64.18 97.14
N ASP A 572 -49.22 -63.53 98.30
CA ASP A 572 -48.95 -62.10 98.48
C ASP A 572 -47.51 -61.74 98.07
N ALA A 573 -46.54 -62.59 98.40
CA ALA A 573 -45.14 -62.44 97.97
C ALA A 573 -44.98 -62.59 96.44
N LEU A 574 -45.72 -63.49 95.80
CA LEU A 574 -45.74 -63.64 94.34
C LEU A 574 -46.44 -62.47 93.64
N VAL A 575 -47.52 -61.93 94.22
CA VAL A 575 -48.21 -60.72 93.72
C VAL A 575 -47.28 -59.52 93.81
N SER A 576 -46.69 -59.26 94.99
CA SER A 576 -45.73 -58.16 95.19
C SER A 576 -44.53 -58.26 94.24
N LYS A 577 -44.02 -59.48 93.99
CA LYS A 577 -42.97 -59.71 92.98
C LYS A 577 -43.45 -59.45 91.55
N ASN A 578 -44.69 -59.78 91.21
CA ASN A 578 -45.28 -59.50 89.91
C ASN A 578 -45.49 -57.99 89.68
N ASP A 579 -45.93 -57.27 90.71
CA ASP A 579 -46.08 -55.80 90.68
C ASP A 579 -44.71 -55.11 90.50
N ALA A 580 -43.68 -55.57 91.23
CA ALA A 580 -42.31 -55.09 91.04
C ALA A 580 -41.77 -55.35 89.63
N LEU A 581 -42.07 -56.52 89.05
CA LEU A 581 -41.72 -56.83 87.65
C LEU A 581 -42.51 -55.97 86.64
N ALA A 582 -43.77 -55.65 86.91
CA ALA A 582 -44.57 -54.75 86.07
C ALA A 582 -44.00 -53.32 86.07
N VAL A 583 -43.61 -52.81 87.25
CA VAL A 583 -42.93 -51.51 87.38
C VAL A 583 -41.60 -51.51 86.61
N GLU A 584 -40.79 -52.57 86.73
CA GLU A 584 -39.53 -52.67 85.99
C GLU A 584 -39.74 -52.77 84.47
N ILE A 585 -40.78 -53.47 84.01
CA ILE A 585 -41.15 -53.52 82.58
C ILE A 585 -41.51 -52.11 82.07
N ASP A 586 -42.28 -51.32 82.82
CA ASP A 586 -42.63 -49.96 82.41
C ASP A 586 -41.48 -48.95 82.56
N ARG A 587 -40.54 -49.20 83.49
CA ARG A 587 -39.25 -48.51 83.58
C ARG A 587 -38.42 -48.74 82.30
N LEU A 588 -38.18 -50.00 81.93
CA LEU A 588 -37.43 -50.41 80.73
C LEU A 588 -38.11 -49.93 79.43
N ARG A 589 -39.45 -49.99 79.34
CA ARG A 589 -40.21 -49.41 78.22
C ARG A 589 -40.05 -47.90 78.10
N SER A 590 -39.82 -47.20 79.22
CA SER A 590 -39.59 -45.76 79.24
C SER A 590 -38.15 -45.43 78.82
N GLU A 591 -37.16 -46.15 79.34
CA GLU A 591 -35.76 -46.05 78.91
C GLU A 591 -35.59 -46.34 77.42
N LEU A 592 -36.28 -47.36 76.88
CA LEU A 592 -36.28 -47.67 75.45
C LEU A 592 -36.91 -46.54 74.61
N ARG A 593 -38.00 -45.93 75.09
CA ARG A 593 -38.61 -44.75 74.43
C ARG A 593 -37.67 -43.55 74.42
N GLU A 594 -37.00 -43.27 75.53
CA GLU A 594 -35.99 -42.20 75.59
C GLU A 594 -34.77 -42.51 74.72
N SER A 595 -34.26 -43.74 74.73
CA SER A 595 -33.13 -44.17 73.91
C SER A 595 -33.43 -44.01 72.42
N ASN A 596 -34.61 -44.44 71.98
CA ASN A 596 -35.07 -44.22 70.60
C ASN A 596 -35.24 -42.73 70.27
N HIS A 597 -35.71 -41.90 71.21
CA HIS A 597 -35.80 -40.45 71.01
C HIS A 597 -34.42 -39.78 70.88
N ARG A 598 -33.45 -40.16 71.75
CA ARG A 598 -32.05 -39.72 71.67
C ARG A 598 -31.40 -40.15 70.35
N ASN A 599 -31.62 -41.40 69.93
CA ASN A 599 -31.12 -41.93 68.66
C ASN A 599 -31.69 -41.16 67.46
N ASN A 600 -32.99 -40.90 67.43
CA ASN A 600 -33.62 -40.07 66.39
C ASN A 600 -33.07 -38.63 66.34
N LEU A 601 -32.80 -37.99 67.49
CA LEU A 601 -32.14 -36.68 67.52
C LEU A 601 -30.71 -36.72 66.99
N LEU A 602 -29.95 -37.78 67.28
CA LEU A 602 -28.60 -37.97 66.75
C LEU A 602 -28.61 -38.21 65.24
N ASN A 603 -29.55 -39.02 64.73
CA ASN A 603 -29.72 -39.25 63.29
C ASN A 603 -30.13 -37.97 62.54
N GLN A 604 -30.99 -37.13 63.13
CA GLN A 604 -31.31 -35.82 62.55
C GLN A 604 -30.07 -34.93 62.48
N LYS A 605 -29.31 -34.81 63.58
CA LYS A 605 -28.07 -34.01 63.61
C LYS A 605 -26.99 -34.55 62.65
N LEU A 606 -26.91 -35.86 62.47
CA LEU A 606 -26.03 -36.50 61.49
C LEU A 606 -26.43 -36.08 60.07
N ALA A 607 -27.70 -36.24 59.70
CA ALA A 607 -28.20 -35.85 58.38
C ALA A 607 -28.11 -34.34 58.10
N GLU A 608 -28.20 -33.49 59.13
CA GLU A 608 -27.92 -32.04 59.03
C GLU A 608 -26.42 -31.77 58.81
N SER A 609 -25.54 -32.47 59.54
CA SER A 609 -24.09 -32.39 59.36
C SER A 609 -23.65 -32.88 57.97
N GLU A 610 -24.22 -33.97 57.47
CA GLU A 610 -23.95 -34.51 56.13
C GLU A 610 -24.32 -33.53 55.02
N ARG A 611 -25.46 -32.84 55.13
CA ARG A 611 -25.85 -31.75 54.21
C ARG A 611 -24.85 -30.60 54.26
N ASN A 612 -24.54 -30.09 55.46
CA ASN A 612 -23.57 -29.01 55.65
C ASN A 612 -22.19 -29.35 55.05
N VAL A 613 -21.77 -30.63 55.16
CA VAL A 613 -20.53 -31.13 54.56
C VAL A 613 -20.62 -31.19 53.03
N GLU A 614 -21.75 -31.58 52.44
CA GLU A 614 -21.91 -31.60 50.98
C GLU A 614 -22.02 -30.18 50.39
N ASP A 615 -22.77 -29.28 51.04
CA ASP A 615 -22.84 -27.86 50.67
C ASP A 615 -21.44 -27.21 50.74
N ALA A 616 -20.64 -27.54 51.76
CA ALA A 616 -19.25 -27.09 51.86
C ALA A 616 -18.35 -27.69 50.76
N LYS A 617 -18.52 -28.97 50.37
CA LYS A 617 -17.80 -29.57 49.23
C LYS A 617 -18.15 -28.87 47.92
N GLN A 618 -19.43 -28.59 47.68
CA GLN A 618 -19.90 -27.96 46.46
C GLN A 618 -19.49 -26.48 46.39
N SER A 619 -19.56 -25.74 47.49
CA SER A 619 -19.01 -24.39 47.61
C SER A 619 -17.50 -24.36 47.33
N ARG A 620 -16.72 -25.26 47.95
CA ARG A 620 -15.29 -25.43 47.68
C ARG A 620 -15.01 -25.73 46.19
N LYS A 621 -15.80 -26.61 45.56
CA LYS A 621 -15.67 -26.94 44.14
C LYS A 621 -15.88 -25.71 43.24
N THR A 622 -16.89 -24.90 43.52
CA THR A 622 -17.13 -23.62 42.83
C THR A 622 -15.96 -22.65 43.02
N MET A 623 -15.45 -22.50 44.24
CA MET A 623 -14.28 -21.66 44.53
C MET A 623 -13.01 -22.14 43.80
N THR A 624 -12.75 -23.45 43.75
CA THR A 624 -11.64 -24.03 42.97
C THR A 624 -11.80 -23.75 41.47
N GLN A 625 -13.02 -23.83 40.93
CA GLN A 625 -13.29 -23.49 39.53
C GLN A 625 -13.06 -21.99 39.23
N GLN A 626 -13.43 -21.10 40.16
CA GLN A 626 -13.15 -19.67 40.06
C GLN A 626 -11.65 -19.37 40.11
N ILE A 627 -10.90 -20.00 41.02
CA ILE A 627 -9.43 -19.86 41.09
C ILE A 627 -8.77 -20.29 39.77
N VAL A 628 -9.17 -21.43 39.19
CA VAL A 628 -8.65 -21.90 37.89
C VAL A 628 -9.04 -20.96 36.75
N ALA A 629 -10.21 -20.30 36.80
CA ALA A 629 -10.60 -19.28 35.82
C ALA A 629 -9.73 -18.01 35.94
N PHE A 630 -9.47 -17.53 37.16
CA PHE A 630 -8.59 -16.39 37.39
C PHE A 630 -7.14 -16.67 36.98
N GLN A 631 -6.60 -17.86 37.29
CA GLN A 631 -5.26 -18.26 36.87
C GLN A 631 -5.10 -18.30 35.34
N LYS A 632 -6.15 -18.70 34.60
CA LYS A 632 -6.15 -18.62 33.13
C LYS A 632 -6.13 -17.18 32.65
N ALA A 633 -7.04 -16.34 33.17
CA ALA A 633 -7.08 -14.92 32.81
C ALA A 633 -5.76 -14.20 33.13
N GLU A 634 -5.15 -14.47 34.28
CA GLU A 634 -3.82 -13.96 34.66
C GLU A 634 -2.73 -14.36 33.66
N SER A 635 -2.76 -15.61 33.17
CA SER A 635 -1.82 -16.08 32.13
C SER A 635 -2.06 -15.42 30.76
N GLU A 636 -3.31 -15.08 30.44
CA GLU A 636 -3.70 -14.39 29.20
C GLU A 636 -3.30 -12.90 29.26
N TRP A 637 -3.55 -12.21 30.38
CA TRP A 637 -3.05 -10.86 30.65
C TRP A 637 -1.51 -10.80 30.61
N SER A 638 -0.84 -11.79 31.23
CA SER A 638 0.64 -11.92 31.20
C SER A 638 1.20 -12.28 29.82
N LYS A 639 0.36 -12.70 28.88
CA LYS A 639 0.71 -12.89 27.47
C LYS A 639 0.52 -11.58 26.70
N LEU A 640 -0.65 -10.96 26.83
CA LEU A 640 -0.96 -9.68 26.19
C LEU A 640 0.02 -8.58 26.61
N GLU A 641 0.43 -8.52 27.88
CA GLU A 641 1.40 -7.53 28.34
C GLU A 641 2.77 -7.69 27.67
N ARG A 642 3.22 -8.94 27.41
CA ARG A 642 4.46 -9.20 26.67
C ARG A 642 4.33 -8.81 25.21
N GLU A 643 3.20 -9.15 24.58
CA GLU A 643 2.92 -8.78 23.19
C GLU A 643 2.91 -7.25 23.01
N MET A 644 2.23 -6.50 23.91
CA MET A 644 2.27 -5.04 23.93
C MET A 644 3.67 -4.45 24.21
N ARG A 645 4.47 -5.09 25.07
CA ARG A 645 5.86 -4.67 25.34
C ARG A 645 6.76 -4.90 24.12
N GLU A 646 6.57 -6.00 23.39
CA GLU A 646 7.29 -6.34 22.15
C GLU A 646 6.92 -5.38 21.01
N GLU A 647 5.63 -5.08 20.82
CA GLU A 647 5.15 -4.04 19.89
C GLU A 647 5.76 -2.66 20.22
N LEU A 648 5.81 -2.27 21.50
CA LEU A 648 6.45 -1.02 21.93
C LEU A 648 7.94 -0.96 21.58
N VAL A 649 8.65 -2.09 21.60
CA VAL A 649 10.06 -2.16 21.18
C VAL A 649 10.19 -2.05 19.66
N MET A 650 9.30 -2.69 18.90
CA MET A 650 9.27 -2.60 17.43
C MET A 650 8.95 -1.18 16.95
N LEU A 651 7.90 -0.55 17.48
CA LEU A 651 7.53 0.84 17.15
C LEU A 651 8.65 1.84 17.49
N ARG A 652 9.41 1.61 18.58
CA ARG A 652 10.59 2.42 18.92
C ARG A 652 11.73 2.26 17.91
N LYS A 653 11.93 1.04 17.39
CA LYS A 653 12.93 0.74 16.35
C LYS A 653 12.53 1.34 15.00
N GLU A 654 11.28 1.19 14.59
CA GLU A 654 10.74 1.77 13.35
C GLU A 654 10.83 3.30 13.36
N ARG A 655 10.46 3.94 14.49
CA ARG A 655 10.64 5.39 14.68
C ARG A 655 12.09 5.83 14.48
N LEU A 656 13.07 5.04 14.94
CA LEU A 656 14.50 5.34 14.76
C LEU A 656 14.91 5.25 13.28
N VAL A 657 14.46 4.20 12.57
CA VAL A 657 14.70 4.04 11.12
C VAL A 657 14.10 5.22 10.35
N LEU A 658 12.81 5.52 10.54
CA LEU A 658 12.12 6.64 9.89
C LEU A 658 12.78 7.99 10.20
N THR A 659 13.32 8.19 11.41
CA THR A 659 14.09 9.40 11.74
C THR A 659 15.36 9.49 10.90
N SER A 660 16.11 8.39 10.76
CA SER A 660 17.34 8.35 9.95
C SER A 660 17.08 8.54 8.45
N GLU A 661 15.96 8.01 7.94
CA GLU A 661 15.50 8.22 6.56
C GLU A 661 15.15 9.69 6.31
N VAL A 662 14.42 10.34 7.23
CA VAL A 662 14.13 11.77 7.16
C VAL A 662 15.40 12.62 7.20
N GLU A 663 16.42 12.23 7.98
CA GLU A 663 17.72 12.90 8.00
C GLU A 663 18.54 12.66 6.72
N GLU A 664 18.44 11.50 6.08
CA GLU A 664 19.04 11.26 4.76
C GLU A 664 18.33 12.06 3.66
N LEU A 665 17.00 12.09 3.65
CA LEU A 665 16.21 12.87 2.70
C LEU A 665 16.47 14.37 2.83
N LYS A 666 16.60 14.91 4.05
CA LYS A 666 17.05 16.30 4.29
C LYS A 666 18.45 16.55 3.70
N ARG A 667 19.40 15.64 3.90
CA ARG A 667 20.76 15.74 3.33
C ARG A 667 20.78 15.64 1.80
N LYS A 668 19.89 14.85 1.19
CA LYS A 668 19.71 14.79 -0.27
C LYS A 668 19.09 16.07 -0.82
N LEU A 669 18.03 16.59 -0.18
CA LEU A 669 17.37 17.82 -0.58
C LEU A 669 18.35 19.00 -0.64
N VAL A 670 19.15 19.20 0.41
CA VAL A 670 20.15 20.29 0.46
C VAL A 670 21.20 20.19 -0.67
N ARG A 671 21.58 18.97 -1.10
CA ARG A 671 22.49 18.80 -2.25
C ARG A 671 21.81 19.24 -3.56
N VAL A 672 20.60 18.76 -3.81
CA VAL A 672 19.81 19.14 -5.00
C VAL A 672 19.51 20.64 -5.04
N GLU A 673 19.31 21.28 -3.87
CA GLU A 673 19.17 22.74 -3.78
C GLU A 673 20.45 23.53 -4.11
N VAL A 674 21.64 22.94 -3.91
CA VAL A 674 22.92 23.52 -4.33
C VAL A 674 23.13 23.28 -5.82
N GLU A 675 23.00 22.04 -6.30
CA GLU A 675 23.09 21.66 -7.72
C GLU A 675 22.14 22.51 -8.58
N LYS A 676 20.91 22.76 -8.12
CA LYS A 676 19.97 23.67 -8.79
C LYS A 676 20.51 25.10 -8.89
N LYS A 677 21.07 25.67 -7.82
CA LYS A 677 21.64 27.04 -7.83
C LYS A 677 22.83 27.15 -8.78
N GLU A 678 23.63 26.09 -8.89
CA GLU A 678 24.73 26.01 -9.85
C GLU A 678 24.21 25.95 -11.28
N LEU A 679 23.18 25.12 -11.57
CA LEU A 679 22.52 25.05 -12.88
C LEU A 679 21.84 26.36 -13.29
N ASP A 680 21.12 27.02 -12.37
CA ASP A 680 20.55 28.36 -12.59
C ASP A 680 21.67 29.39 -12.86
N GLY A 681 22.83 29.26 -12.19
CA GLY A 681 24.04 30.05 -12.43
C GLY A 681 24.68 29.81 -13.80
N PHE A 682 24.77 28.56 -14.27
CA PHE A 682 25.26 28.22 -15.61
C PHE A 682 24.30 28.72 -16.69
N ARG A 683 22.99 28.52 -16.51
CA ARG A 683 21.95 29.05 -17.41
C ARG A 683 22.08 30.56 -17.57
N ALA A 684 22.21 31.29 -16.47
CA ALA A 684 22.40 32.75 -16.51
C ALA A 684 23.71 33.19 -17.18
N ARG A 685 24.74 32.33 -17.33
CA ARG A 685 25.93 32.62 -18.15
C ARG A 685 25.62 32.42 -19.64
N LEU A 686 25.05 31.26 -19.99
CA LEU A 686 24.65 30.94 -21.37
C LEU A 686 23.66 31.97 -21.94
N ASP A 687 22.68 32.43 -21.16
CA ASP A 687 21.73 33.46 -21.58
C ASP A 687 22.43 34.81 -21.93
N ARG A 688 23.52 35.15 -21.23
CA ARG A 688 24.36 36.34 -21.54
C ARG A 688 25.23 36.11 -22.77
N GLU A 689 25.81 34.93 -22.92
CA GLU A 689 26.61 34.56 -24.10
C GLU A 689 25.75 34.57 -25.38
N VAL A 690 24.55 33.99 -25.33
CA VAL A 690 23.57 34.04 -26.42
C VAL A 690 23.15 35.48 -26.73
N ALA A 691 22.93 36.33 -25.72
CA ALA A 691 22.62 37.75 -25.94
C ALA A 691 23.80 38.53 -26.57
N SER A 692 25.04 38.18 -26.23
CA SER A 692 26.25 38.76 -26.81
C SER A 692 26.45 38.32 -28.28
N LEU A 693 26.26 37.03 -28.56
CA LEU A 693 26.36 36.47 -29.91
C LEU A 693 25.28 37.04 -30.85
N LYS A 694 24.05 37.24 -30.37
CA LYS A 694 22.99 37.92 -31.14
C LYS A 694 23.41 39.33 -31.57
N LYS A 695 23.91 40.14 -30.64
CA LYS A 695 24.44 41.48 -30.96
C LYS A 695 25.60 41.47 -31.96
N HIS A 696 26.44 40.43 -31.93
CA HIS A 696 27.52 40.28 -32.90
C HIS A 696 26.99 39.91 -34.29
N VAL A 697 25.99 39.03 -34.38
CA VAL A 697 25.28 38.72 -35.64
C VAL A 697 24.59 39.97 -36.20
N GLU A 698 23.84 40.70 -35.37
CA GLU A 698 23.18 41.96 -35.74
C GLU A 698 24.19 42.97 -36.34
N ALA A 699 25.34 43.16 -35.71
CA ALA A 699 26.40 44.04 -36.20
C ALA A 699 27.01 43.59 -37.55
N LEU A 700 27.18 42.27 -37.75
CA LEU A 700 27.66 41.69 -39.01
C LEU A 700 26.61 41.79 -40.13
N GLU A 701 25.32 41.66 -39.81
CA GLU A 701 24.22 41.87 -40.76
C GLU A 701 24.12 43.34 -41.20
N GLU A 702 24.33 44.29 -40.28
CA GLU A 702 24.47 45.70 -40.66
C GLU A 702 25.70 45.95 -41.55
N GLU A 703 26.86 45.37 -41.24
CA GLU A 703 28.08 45.52 -42.06
C GLU A 703 27.91 44.90 -43.45
N LYS A 704 27.27 43.74 -43.54
CA LYS A 704 26.84 43.13 -44.80
C LYS A 704 25.90 44.05 -45.58
N SER A 705 24.91 44.66 -44.93
CA SER A 705 24.01 45.63 -45.57
C SER A 705 24.76 46.87 -46.10
N ARG A 706 25.65 47.45 -45.28
CA ARG A 706 26.53 48.58 -45.66
C ARG A 706 27.41 48.24 -46.87
N THR A 707 28.06 47.07 -46.87
CA THR A 707 28.93 46.63 -47.97
C THR A 707 28.16 46.27 -49.23
N GLU A 708 26.99 45.63 -49.13
CA GLU A 708 26.12 45.40 -50.29
C GLU A 708 25.65 46.71 -50.95
N ILE A 709 25.37 47.77 -50.16
CA ILE A 709 25.03 49.10 -50.69
C ILE A 709 26.24 49.70 -51.43
N ALA A 710 27.44 49.63 -50.86
CA ALA A 710 28.67 50.10 -51.53
C ALA A 710 28.95 49.35 -52.85
N VAL A 711 28.70 48.03 -52.89
CA VAL A 711 28.82 47.21 -54.11
C VAL A 711 27.76 47.59 -55.15
N ARG A 712 26.52 47.89 -54.75
CA ARG A 712 25.47 48.39 -55.67
C ARG A 712 25.86 49.75 -56.27
N ASN A 713 26.37 50.66 -55.45
CA ASN A 713 26.80 52.00 -55.89
C ASN A 713 27.97 51.92 -56.87
N THR A 714 29.06 51.24 -56.53
CA THR A 714 30.24 51.07 -57.41
C THR A 714 29.91 50.31 -58.70
N LEU A 715 28.97 49.36 -58.67
CA LEU A 715 28.45 48.72 -59.89
C LEU A 715 27.64 49.70 -60.77
N SER A 716 26.93 50.67 -60.17
CA SER A 716 26.19 51.70 -60.90
C SER A 716 27.12 52.76 -61.51
N GLU A 717 28.16 53.17 -60.77
CA GLU A 717 29.24 54.05 -61.23
C GLU A 717 30.00 53.42 -62.39
N ARG A 718 30.39 52.14 -62.26
CA ARG A 718 30.99 51.38 -63.36
C ARG A 718 30.09 51.37 -64.60
N LYS A 719 28.79 51.10 -64.46
CA LYS A 719 27.84 51.15 -65.59
C LYS A 719 27.68 52.54 -66.21
N ALA A 720 27.95 53.62 -65.47
CA ALA A 720 28.00 54.98 -66.01
C ALA A 720 29.33 55.24 -66.76
N ILE A 721 30.46 54.77 -66.22
CA ILE A 721 31.78 54.83 -66.87
C ILE A 721 31.77 54.02 -68.17
N ASP A 722 31.29 52.77 -68.16
CA ASP A 722 31.18 51.90 -69.34
C ASP A 722 30.35 52.58 -70.46
N LYS A 723 29.26 53.27 -70.10
CA LYS A 723 28.46 54.08 -71.04
C LYS A 723 29.20 55.30 -71.58
N SER A 724 29.92 56.03 -70.72
CA SER A 724 30.71 57.20 -71.13
C SER A 724 31.87 56.80 -72.03
N LEU A 725 32.51 55.66 -71.75
CA LEU A 725 33.57 55.09 -72.57
C LEU A 725 33.04 54.69 -73.94
N ALA A 726 31.93 53.95 -74.01
CA ALA A 726 31.28 53.60 -75.27
C ALA A 726 30.73 54.82 -76.06
N ALA A 727 30.52 55.97 -75.42
CA ALA A 727 30.21 57.23 -76.09
C ALA A 727 31.48 57.89 -76.67
N MET A 728 32.55 57.99 -75.88
CA MET A 728 33.86 58.50 -76.33
C MET A 728 34.45 57.64 -77.46
N GLU A 729 34.29 56.32 -77.42
CA GLU A 729 34.70 55.43 -78.51
C GLU A 729 33.97 55.74 -79.82
N LYS A 730 32.65 55.98 -79.76
CA LYS A 730 31.87 56.38 -80.94
C LYS A 730 32.36 57.71 -81.50
N GLU A 731 32.47 58.73 -80.66
CA GLU A 731 33.00 60.05 -81.03
C GLU A 731 34.39 59.92 -81.66
N ASN A 732 35.28 59.10 -81.10
CA ASN A 732 36.60 58.84 -81.64
C ASN A 732 36.53 58.16 -83.04
N THR A 733 35.66 57.17 -83.25
CA THR A 733 35.45 56.58 -84.59
C THR A 733 34.80 57.53 -85.59
N GLU A 734 34.08 58.56 -85.13
CA GLU A 734 33.52 59.63 -85.97
C GLU A 734 34.59 60.67 -86.32
N LEU A 735 35.44 61.06 -85.36
CA LEU A 735 36.63 61.87 -85.60
C LEU A 735 37.59 61.20 -86.59
N TYR A 736 37.84 59.89 -86.48
CA TYR A 736 38.63 59.17 -87.49
C TYR A 736 37.99 59.18 -88.89
N ARG A 737 36.66 59.07 -88.99
CA ARG A 737 35.95 59.25 -90.28
C ARG A 737 36.10 60.66 -90.82
N ASN A 738 35.96 61.68 -89.97
CA ASN A 738 36.07 63.09 -90.35
C ASN A 738 37.50 63.42 -90.81
N CYS A 739 38.52 62.92 -90.11
CA CYS A 739 39.92 63.01 -90.54
C CYS A 739 40.16 62.35 -91.91
N ALA A 740 39.62 61.14 -92.15
CA ALA A 740 39.73 60.46 -93.44
C ALA A 740 38.99 61.21 -94.57
N GLN A 741 37.82 61.80 -94.29
CA GLN A 741 37.10 62.66 -95.23
C GLN A 741 37.90 63.93 -95.56
N LEU A 742 38.44 64.62 -94.56
CA LEU A 742 39.28 65.81 -94.74
C LEU A 742 40.56 65.48 -95.52
N GLN A 743 41.21 64.35 -95.24
CA GLN A 743 42.38 63.90 -95.99
C GLN A 743 42.05 63.58 -97.46
N SER A 744 40.87 63.01 -97.74
CA SER A 744 40.35 62.82 -99.10
C SER A 744 40.06 64.15 -99.81
N GLN A 745 39.47 65.13 -99.10
CA GLN A 745 39.24 66.48 -99.62
C GLN A 745 40.56 67.21 -99.93
N ILE A 746 41.58 67.10 -99.07
CA ILE A 746 42.92 67.63 -99.31
C ILE A 746 43.52 66.99 -100.58
N ALA A 747 43.54 65.66 -100.66
CA ALA A 747 44.07 64.94 -101.82
C ALA A 747 43.28 65.22 -103.12
N GLN A 748 42.01 65.63 -103.03
CA GLN A 748 41.22 66.13 -104.17
C GLN A 748 41.62 67.55 -104.55
N LEU A 749 41.73 68.47 -103.59
CA LEU A 749 42.16 69.85 -103.81
C LEU A 749 43.60 69.94 -104.35
N GLU A 750 44.49 69.05 -103.91
CA GLU A 750 45.86 68.93 -104.44
C GLU A 750 45.86 68.49 -105.91
N ARG A 751 45.05 67.47 -106.27
CA ARG A 751 44.87 67.04 -107.67
C ARG A 751 44.22 68.13 -108.51
N ASP A 752 43.20 68.80 -108.02
CA ASP A 752 42.53 69.89 -108.76
C ASP A 752 43.44 71.12 -108.92
N THR A 753 44.29 71.42 -107.94
CA THR A 753 45.29 72.49 -108.03
C THR A 753 46.42 72.12 -108.97
N GLY A 754 46.90 70.86 -108.94
CA GLY A 754 47.83 70.33 -109.92
C GLY A 754 47.29 70.41 -111.35
N ASN A 755 46.04 69.97 -111.56
CA ASN A 755 45.35 70.06 -112.85
C ASN A 755 45.23 71.51 -113.33
N ARG A 756 44.81 72.45 -112.47
CA ARG A 756 44.76 73.89 -112.81
C ARG A 756 46.14 74.44 -113.19
N ASN A 757 47.20 74.06 -112.47
CA ASN A 757 48.56 74.48 -112.76
C ASN A 757 49.05 73.91 -114.11
N VAL A 758 48.77 72.64 -114.42
CA VAL A 758 49.08 72.03 -115.73
C VAL A 758 48.30 72.72 -116.85
N THR A 759 46.99 72.98 -116.67
CA THR A 759 46.18 73.70 -117.66
C THR A 759 46.71 75.11 -117.92
N LYS A 760 47.15 75.83 -116.87
CA LYS A 760 47.82 77.12 -117.00
C LYS A 760 49.15 77.00 -117.76
N MET A 761 49.99 76.03 -117.41
CA MET A 761 51.27 75.77 -118.09
C MET A 761 51.11 75.54 -119.59
N LEU A 762 50.12 74.72 -119.99
CA LEU A 762 49.81 74.45 -121.39
C LEU A 762 49.33 75.71 -122.14
N LYS A 763 48.57 76.59 -121.47
CA LYS A 763 48.15 77.88 -122.03
C LYS A 763 49.32 78.86 -122.17
N ASP A 764 50.12 79.00 -121.12
CA ASP A 764 51.33 79.83 -121.10
C ASP A 764 52.33 79.35 -122.18
N GLN A 765 52.44 78.03 -122.42
CA GLN A 765 53.22 77.44 -123.51
C GLN A 765 52.68 77.83 -124.90
N GLY A 766 51.37 77.72 -125.16
CA GLY A 766 50.79 78.13 -126.45
C GLY A 766 50.95 79.63 -126.74
N GLU A 767 50.93 80.47 -125.69
CA GLU A 767 51.25 81.90 -125.80
C GLU A 767 52.74 82.16 -126.10
N LEU A 768 53.65 81.31 -125.61
CA LEU A 768 55.07 81.36 -125.97
C LEU A 768 55.32 80.88 -127.42
N GLU A 769 54.70 79.78 -127.85
CA GLU A 769 54.84 79.24 -129.22
C GLU A 769 54.34 80.23 -130.29
N THR A 770 53.20 80.87 -130.06
CA THR A 770 52.70 81.94 -130.95
C THR A 770 53.59 83.19 -130.92
N ARG A 771 54.27 83.48 -129.81
CA ARG A 771 55.24 84.58 -129.72
C ARG A 771 56.56 84.27 -130.43
N ILE A 772 57.04 83.04 -130.36
CA ILE A 772 58.20 82.54 -131.14
C ILE A 772 57.90 82.61 -132.65
N SER A 773 56.69 82.22 -133.06
CA SER A 773 56.26 82.32 -134.47
C SER A 773 56.30 83.77 -134.98
N LYS A 774 55.83 84.74 -134.18
CA LYS A 774 55.90 86.17 -134.52
C LYS A 774 57.34 86.67 -134.64
N LEU A 775 58.18 86.38 -133.65
CA LEU A 775 59.61 86.76 -133.66
C LEU A 775 60.36 86.15 -134.87
N THR A 776 59.95 84.96 -135.31
CA THR A 776 60.51 84.30 -136.50
C THR A 776 60.12 85.02 -137.79
N MET A 777 58.89 85.54 -137.89
CA MET A 777 58.48 86.41 -139.01
C MET A 777 59.20 87.77 -138.99
N GLU A 778 59.29 88.42 -137.82
CA GLU A 778 59.97 89.71 -137.66
C GLU A 778 61.46 89.61 -138.02
N LYS A 779 62.14 88.54 -137.57
CA LYS A 779 63.52 88.23 -137.97
C LYS A 779 63.65 88.15 -139.50
N ARG A 780 62.76 87.42 -140.17
CA ARG A 780 62.82 87.21 -141.63
C ARG A 780 62.58 88.50 -142.42
N GLN A 781 61.77 89.42 -141.90
CA GLN A 781 61.62 90.76 -142.47
C GLN A 781 62.87 91.63 -142.26
N LEU A 782 63.53 91.55 -141.09
CA LEU A 782 64.77 92.26 -140.83
C LEU A 782 65.92 91.76 -141.73
N GLU A 783 66.02 90.46 -141.99
CA GLU A 783 67.01 89.88 -142.90
C GLU A 783 66.89 90.46 -144.33
N MET A 784 65.67 90.54 -144.89
CA MET A 784 65.41 91.22 -146.18
C MET A 784 65.85 92.70 -146.17
N VAL A 785 65.56 93.44 -145.09
CA VAL A 785 65.90 94.87 -144.98
C VAL A 785 67.41 95.10 -144.83
N ILE A 786 68.13 94.16 -144.23
CA ILE A 786 69.60 94.18 -144.15
C ILE A 786 70.19 93.91 -145.54
N GLU A 787 69.77 92.84 -146.22
CA GLU A 787 70.24 92.48 -147.55
C GLU A 787 70.04 93.62 -148.57
N GLN A 788 68.87 94.28 -148.55
CA GLN A 788 68.61 95.43 -149.41
C GLN A 788 69.43 96.68 -149.03
N LYS A 789 69.86 96.82 -147.78
CA LYS A 789 70.82 97.87 -147.38
C LYS A 789 72.25 97.55 -147.81
N GLU A 790 72.68 96.29 -147.73
CA GLU A 790 74.00 95.86 -148.18
C GLU A 790 74.17 96.04 -149.69
N GLN A 791 73.17 95.70 -150.50
CA GLN A 791 73.15 96.00 -151.93
C GLN A 791 73.31 97.50 -152.23
N ASN A 792 72.60 98.37 -151.48
CA ASN A 792 72.74 99.82 -151.60
C ASN A 792 74.14 100.32 -151.21
N PHE A 793 74.73 99.80 -150.13
CA PHE A 793 76.10 100.15 -149.73
C PHE A 793 77.15 99.64 -150.73
N ALA A 794 76.98 98.46 -151.32
CA ALA A 794 77.85 97.94 -152.37
C ALA A 794 77.79 98.79 -153.65
N HIS A 795 76.59 99.20 -154.07
CA HIS A 795 76.42 100.09 -155.23
C HIS A 795 77.07 101.46 -154.99
N LYS A 796 76.87 102.04 -153.80
CA LYS A 796 77.50 103.32 -153.41
C LYS A 796 79.03 103.22 -153.30
N ARG A 797 79.57 102.04 -152.94
CA ARG A 797 81.02 101.79 -152.90
C ARG A 797 81.64 101.82 -154.30
N LYS A 798 81.07 101.10 -155.28
CA LYS A 798 81.53 101.14 -156.68
C LYS A 798 81.55 102.55 -157.28
N MET A 799 80.57 103.39 -156.95
CA MET A 799 80.53 104.77 -157.41
C MET A 799 81.69 105.62 -156.84
N MET A 800 82.05 105.42 -155.56
CA MET A 800 83.20 106.08 -154.93
C MET A 800 84.53 105.57 -155.49
N GLU A 801 84.64 104.26 -155.75
CA GLU A 801 85.81 103.63 -156.36
C GLU A 801 86.07 104.16 -157.78
N SER A 802 85.02 104.37 -158.58
CA SER A 802 85.09 105.01 -159.90
C SER A 802 85.63 106.45 -159.83
N GLN A 803 85.15 107.26 -158.88
CA GLN A 803 85.62 108.64 -158.68
C GLN A 803 87.09 108.70 -158.24
N LEU A 804 87.54 107.75 -157.41
CA LEU A 804 88.94 107.63 -156.98
C LEU A 804 89.89 107.16 -158.10
N SER A 805 89.40 106.49 -159.14
CA SER A 805 90.20 106.18 -160.32
C SER A 805 90.47 107.44 -161.15
N LEU A 806 89.43 108.20 -161.47
CA LEU A 806 89.53 109.40 -162.32
C LEU A 806 90.49 110.47 -161.76
N LEU A 807 90.53 110.59 -160.43
CA LEU A 807 91.45 111.51 -159.72
C LEU A 807 92.91 111.05 -159.72
N ARG A 808 93.21 109.77 -159.97
CA ARG A 808 94.59 109.25 -160.10
C ARG A 808 95.15 109.55 -161.49
N ASP A 809 94.36 109.31 -162.52
CA ASP A 809 94.78 109.52 -163.92
C ASP A 809 95.13 111.01 -164.19
N GLN A 810 94.36 111.93 -163.61
CA GLN A 810 94.65 113.37 -163.67
C GLN A 810 95.97 113.74 -162.96
N LEU A 811 96.31 113.05 -161.87
CA LEU A 811 97.52 113.31 -161.08
C LEU A 811 98.80 112.77 -161.73
N GLU A 812 98.71 111.75 -162.59
CA GLU A 812 99.85 111.27 -163.38
C GLU A 812 100.10 112.13 -164.63
N ALA A 813 99.04 112.68 -165.23
CA ALA A 813 99.15 113.58 -166.38
C ALA A 813 99.91 114.88 -166.06
N GLU A 814 99.68 115.50 -164.89
CA GLU A 814 100.35 116.77 -164.53
C GLU A 814 101.84 116.57 -164.19
N LYS A 815 102.19 115.46 -163.52
CA LYS A 815 103.57 115.12 -163.12
C LYS A 815 104.55 115.02 -164.29
N LYS A 816 104.06 114.86 -165.53
CA LYS A 816 104.87 114.67 -166.73
C LYS A 816 105.23 115.97 -167.48
N ARG A 817 104.87 117.16 -166.97
CA ARG A 817 105.13 118.48 -167.62
C ARG A 817 105.87 119.52 -166.77
N ARG A 818 106.27 119.20 -165.54
CA ARG A 818 107.11 120.02 -164.62
C ARG A 818 107.99 119.08 -163.78
N LEU A 819 109.10 118.52 -164.25
CA LEU A 819 110.17 118.97 -165.15
C LEU A 819 111.15 120.01 -164.55
N GLU A 820 112.41 119.55 -164.42
CA GLU A 820 113.67 120.26 -164.70
C GLU A 820 114.18 121.49 -163.91
N LEU A 821 113.48 122.07 -162.92
CA LEU A 821 114.13 123.05 -161.99
C LEU A 821 113.98 122.73 -160.49
N GLN A 822 114.89 121.85 -160.07
CA GLN A 822 115.69 121.96 -158.83
C GLN A 822 114.97 122.07 -157.47
N GLN A 823 114.67 120.89 -156.90
CA GLN A 823 115.09 120.41 -155.56
C GLN A 823 115.33 121.47 -154.46
N ARG A 824 114.76 121.35 -153.25
CA ARG A 824 114.65 120.12 -152.44
C ARG A 824 113.50 120.23 -151.39
N GLY A 825 112.44 119.44 -151.51
CA GLY A 825 111.30 119.31 -150.55
C GLY A 825 111.26 117.91 -149.87
N ALA A 826 110.23 117.43 -149.15
CA ALA A 826 108.92 117.94 -148.67
C ALA A 826 108.62 117.27 -147.27
N GLY A 827 107.54 117.42 -146.48
CA GLY A 827 106.09 117.60 -146.69
C GLY A 827 105.36 116.24 -146.90
N SER A 828 104.13 115.92 -146.42
CA SER A 828 103.15 116.50 -145.45
C SER A 828 101.93 115.51 -145.31
N ALA A 829 100.88 115.86 -144.54
CA ALA A 829 99.53 115.21 -144.40
C ALA A 829 99.41 113.99 -143.41
N ALA A 830 98.38 113.78 -142.54
CA ALA A 830 96.99 114.28 -142.30
C ALA A 830 95.90 113.81 -143.29
N ALA A 831 94.64 113.45 -142.97
CA ALA A 831 93.82 113.26 -141.73
C ALA A 831 92.80 112.09 -142.03
N PRO A 832 91.46 112.07 -141.74
CA PRO A 832 90.55 112.54 -140.65
C PRO A 832 89.93 111.35 -139.83
N GLU A 833 89.19 111.44 -138.70
CA GLU A 833 87.88 112.05 -138.32
C GLU A 833 86.60 111.45 -139.00
N ARG A 834 85.39 111.26 -138.40
CA ARG A 834 84.79 111.64 -137.08
C ARG A 834 83.52 110.81 -136.67
N HIS A 835 82.92 111.13 -135.49
CA HIS A 835 81.84 110.45 -134.70
C HIS A 835 80.39 110.33 -135.26
N PHE A 836 79.50 109.61 -134.54
CA PHE A 836 78.20 110.13 -134.01
C PHE A 836 77.64 109.29 -132.81
N SER A 837 76.53 109.71 -132.15
CA SER A 837 76.09 109.20 -130.81
C SER A 837 74.58 109.30 -130.48
N ARG A 838 74.04 108.37 -129.64
CA ARG A 838 72.83 108.42 -128.76
C ARG A 838 72.65 107.04 -128.08
N ALA A 839 72.24 106.79 -126.81
CA ALA A 839 71.55 107.49 -125.71
C ALA A 839 70.00 107.36 -125.66
N SER A 840 69.46 106.67 -124.62
CA SER A 840 68.10 106.79 -124.01
C SER A 840 67.93 105.87 -122.78
N ASP A 841 67.06 106.26 -121.82
CA ASP A 841 66.87 105.67 -120.48
C ASP A 841 65.58 104.81 -120.30
N LEU A 842 65.21 104.53 -119.03
CA LEU A 842 63.90 104.13 -118.45
C LEU A 842 63.64 102.60 -118.37
N ARG A 843 62.96 102.02 -117.34
CA ARG A 843 62.47 102.51 -116.03
C ARG A 843 62.02 101.34 -115.13
N MET A 844 62.10 101.51 -113.78
CA MET A 844 61.16 100.94 -112.76
C MET A 844 61.09 99.38 -112.61
N SER A 845 60.58 98.77 -111.52
CA SER A 845 60.05 99.26 -110.22
C SER A 845 59.99 98.13 -109.17
N ARG A 846 60.04 98.49 -107.86
CA ARG A 846 59.35 97.82 -106.71
C ARG A 846 59.83 96.39 -106.33
N SER A 847 59.66 95.89 -105.09
CA SER A 847 59.28 96.50 -103.79
C SER A 847 59.61 95.60 -102.58
N LYS A 848 59.86 96.23 -101.42
CA LYS A 848 59.34 95.97 -100.04
C LYS A 848 59.21 94.49 -99.55
N SER A 849 59.82 94.03 -98.45
CA SER A 849 59.92 94.51 -97.04
C SER A 849 58.67 94.27 -96.17
N ILE A 850 58.88 94.16 -94.84
CA ILE A 850 57.92 93.88 -93.72
C ILE A 850 57.84 92.36 -93.45
N GLN A 851 58.27 91.74 -92.33
CA GLN A 851 58.52 92.12 -90.90
C GLN A 851 57.30 91.99 -89.97
N ARG A 852 57.54 91.54 -88.72
CA ARG A 852 56.62 91.42 -87.56
C ARG A 852 55.68 90.21 -87.57
N GLN A 853 55.27 89.64 -86.42
CA GLN A 853 55.86 89.54 -85.06
C GLN A 853 55.00 88.54 -84.23
N LYS A 854 55.42 88.25 -82.98
CA LYS A 854 54.60 87.80 -81.82
C LYS A 854 54.16 86.32 -81.76
N SER A 855 54.83 85.61 -80.85
CA SER A 855 54.23 84.75 -79.81
C SER A 855 53.19 85.54 -78.95
N PRO A 856 52.33 84.94 -78.08
CA PRO A 856 52.63 83.73 -77.28
C PRO A 856 51.47 82.83 -76.76
N PHE A 857 51.88 81.76 -76.04
CA PHE A 857 51.27 81.11 -74.86
C PHE A 857 49.87 80.43 -74.88
N ARG A 858 49.83 79.29 -74.16
CA ARG A 858 48.67 78.52 -73.67
C ARG A 858 47.83 77.79 -74.75
N VAL A 859 47.15 76.69 -74.42
CA VAL A 859 47.04 76.01 -73.10
C VAL A 859 48.24 75.10 -72.82
#